data_AF-A0A7C6XWW5-F1
#
_entry.id   AF-A0A7C6XWW5-F1
#
_cell.length_a   1.000
_cell.length_b   1.000
_cell.length_c   1.000
_cell.angle_alpha   90.00
_cell.angle_beta   90.00
_cell.angle_gamma   90.00
#
_symmetry.space_group_name_H-M   'P 1'
#
loop_
_entity.id
_entity.type
_entity.pdbx_description
1 polymer ?
#
loop_
_entity_poly.entity_id
_entity_poly.type
_entity_poly.pdbx_seq_one_letter_code
_entity_poly.pdbx_strand_id
1 'polypeptide(L)'
;MLTITARILRAKWPAVLVAIMLALLVLPIGRVNAEGAVHVLYFYSPDCPACRQTQSDTLAPLEEEFGERLIIDRRNVQEPEQYELFMAMEERYDISAGTIPTLYIGEDVMVGTHEIGDTLRERIEHYLARGGVDLPDLPVDVSSAEPTPSQAEEPKGPIVYALMFWSQSCGYCHQVMQETLPPLLEQYENQFAVVLVETSSQEGYQLWQRAMDDADMPADRRGVPMMFIGDEVLVGGREIPERLPGLIESYLAEGGVGLPPFPEIAGIDAEEQPTPAPIEGPDEAAPIHLAYFYQSGCGECDRVQLDLNYLSSRYPQIVVHRYDIKEQAALAEWLGHRAGIPEHHLMTAPAVFIGDEGLAQDDLTSRSLEEMIRRYEQEGADIVWEEWEADRAAVEESIVQRFLSFGFLTILGAGLLDGVNPCAFATMIFLVSYLALRKRKGKEILITGAAFTLGVFLTYLGVGFGFLRFLTALPALHIISRYLYGAFAILCLLLAWGSFMDYRKARQGRLEDMSLKLPDRLRNWSKALIREGSGARNFVLASFVLGFGVSIIEMACTGQVYLPTIIFVLGNPQWRANASLALLAYNIMFILPLVVVFSMVYYGTTSQQLVNWMTRHTAGVKLGTALLFVLLAGWLGHSVITF
;
A
#
# COMPACT_ATOMS: atom_id res chain seq x y z
N MET A 1 71.82 -11.96 -58.95
CA MET A 1 71.42 -11.01 -60.01
C MET A 1 69.93 -11.15 -60.30
N LEU A 2 69.19 -10.08 -59.97
CA LEU A 2 68.10 -9.51 -60.77
C LEU A 2 66.88 -10.39 -61.12
N THR A 3 65.76 -10.24 -60.41
CA THR A 3 64.63 -9.32 -60.73
C THR A 3 63.87 -9.66 -62.01
N ILE A 4 62.53 -9.57 -61.89
CA ILE A 4 61.49 -9.48 -62.95
C ILE A 4 60.80 -10.81 -63.27
N THR A 5 59.72 -11.10 -62.53
CA THR A 5 58.34 -11.04 -63.07
C THR A 5 57.34 -11.21 -61.93
N ALA A 6 57.37 -10.26 -60.99
CA ALA A 6 56.20 -9.90 -60.20
C ALA A 6 55.38 -8.90 -61.02
N ARG A 7 54.48 -9.39 -61.87
CA ARG A 7 53.36 -8.64 -62.49
C ARG A 7 52.57 -9.65 -63.33
N ILE A 8 51.24 -9.64 -63.22
CA ILE A 8 50.23 -10.42 -63.98
C ILE A 8 49.45 -11.51 -63.18
N LEU A 9 49.56 -11.60 -61.85
CA LEU A 9 48.61 -12.41 -61.05
C LEU A 9 47.95 -11.68 -59.87
N ARG A 10 47.98 -10.33 -59.87
CA ARG A 10 47.47 -9.51 -58.75
C ARG A 10 46.40 -8.47 -59.11
N ALA A 11 45.68 -8.62 -60.22
CA ALA A 11 44.80 -7.55 -60.70
C ALA A 11 43.32 -7.91 -60.95
N LYS A 12 42.81 -9.08 -60.56
CA LYS A 12 41.37 -9.39 -60.75
C LYS A 12 40.62 -9.98 -59.55
N TRP A 13 41.30 -10.31 -58.45
CA TRP A 13 40.64 -10.82 -57.25
C TRP A 13 39.91 -9.77 -56.40
N PRO A 14 40.40 -8.52 -56.23
CA PRO A 14 39.62 -7.53 -55.47
C PRO A 14 38.36 -7.11 -56.22
N ALA A 15 38.40 -7.07 -57.57
CA ALA A 15 37.22 -6.73 -58.38
C ALA A 15 36.14 -7.83 -58.34
N VAL A 16 36.53 -9.11 -58.31
CA VAL A 16 35.60 -10.24 -58.18
C VAL A 16 35.02 -10.33 -56.77
N LEU A 17 35.82 -10.10 -55.73
CA LEU A 17 35.33 -10.03 -54.34
C LEU A 17 34.39 -8.85 -54.12
N VAL A 18 34.70 -7.68 -54.67
CA VAL A 18 33.81 -6.50 -54.62
C VAL A 18 32.53 -6.75 -55.41
N ALA A 19 32.59 -7.43 -56.56
CA ALA A 19 31.40 -7.79 -57.34
C ALA A 19 30.52 -8.83 -56.63
N ILE A 20 31.11 -9.81 -55.94
CA ILE A 20 30.37 -10.80 -55.12
C ILE A 20 29.78 -10.12 -53.89
N MET A 21 30.50 -9.19 -53.25
CA MET A 21 30.00 -8.43 -52.12
C MET A 21 28.87 -7.46 -52.52
N LEU A 22 28.96 -6.83 -53.70
CA LEU A 22 27.87 -6.04 -54.29
C LEU A 22 26.69 -6.91 -54.73
N ALA A 23 26.92 -8.11 -55.24
CA ALA A 23 25.86 -9.06 -55.58
C ALA A 23 25.15 -9.62 -54.33
N LEU A 24 25.87 -9.81 -53.22
CA LEU A 24 25.29 -10.15 -51.91
C LEU A 24 24.52 -8.98 -51.28
N LEU A 25 24.91 -7.73 -51.58
CA LEU A 25 24.19 -6.51 -51.17
C LEU A 25 22.92 -6.23 -51.98
N VAL A 26 22.75 -6.88 -53.15
CA VAL A 26 21.60 -6.71 -54.05
C VAL A 26 20.73 -7.98 -54.11
N LEU A 27 21.05 -9.03 -53.35
CA LEU A 27 20.06 -10.07 -53.07
C LEU A 27 18.88 -9.39 -52.37
N PRO A 28 17.65 -9.52 -52.89
CA PRO A 28 16.49 -9.09 -52.12
C PRO A 28 16.51 -9.96 -50.88
N ILE A 29 16.87 -9.37 -49.74
CA ILE A 29 16.39 -9.85 -48.45
C ILE A 29 14.88 -9.77 -48.64
N GLY A 30 14.25 -10.91 -48.92
CA GLY A 30 12.82 -11.01 -48.93
C GLY A 30 12.37 -10.44 -47.59
N ARG A 31 11.81 -9.23 -47.63
CA ARG A 31 11.00 -8.77 -46.52
C ARG A 31 9.88 -9.78 -46.46
N VAL A 32 10.00 -10.73 -45.54
CA VAL A 32 8.83 -11.41 -45.02
C VAL A 32 8.03 -10.29 -44.37
N ASN A 33 7.08 -9.75 -45.11
CA ASN A 33 5.96 -9.06 -44.50
C ASN A 33 5.28 -10.13 -43.66
N ALA A 34 5.66 -10.24 -42.39
CA ALA A 34 4.81 -10.88 -41.41
C ALA A 34 3.67 -9.88 -41.20
N GLU A 35 2.60 -10.04 -41.97
CA GLU A 35 1.33 -9.31 -41.83
C GLU A 35 0.59 -9.67 -40.52
N GLY A 36 1.20 -10.49 -39.66
CA GLY A 36 0.62 -10.91 -38.39
C GLY A 36 0.63 -9.81 -37.33
N ALA A 37 -0.55 -9.53 -36.79
CA ALA A 37 -0.73 -8.78 -35.55
C ALA A 37 -0.76 -9.73 -34.34
N VAL A 38 -0.40 -9.21 -33.18
CA VAL A 38 -0.54 -9.88 -31.89
C VAL A 38 -1.74 -9.27 -31.19
N HIS A 39 -2.75 -10.09 -30.95
CA HIS A 39 -3.91 -9.73 -30.17
C HIS A 39 -3.70 -10.09 -28.70
N VAL A 40 -4.08 -9.17 -27.84
CA VAL A 40 -3.93 -9.25 -26.40
C VAL A 40 -5.28 -9.00 -25.76
N LEU A 41 -5.72 -9.86 -24.85
CA LEU A 41 -6.93 -9.63 -24.04
C LEU A 41 -6.52 -9.15 -22.65
N TYR A 42 -6.93 -7.95 -22.27
CA TYR A 42 -6.54 -7.27 -21.04
C TYR A 42 -7.75 -6.96 -20.17
N PHE A 43 -7.84 -7.59 -19.00
CA PHE A 43 -8.89 -7.34 -18.02
C PHE A 43 -8.44 -6.31 -16.98
N TYR A 44 -9.27 -5.29 -16.78
CA TYR A 44 -8.96 -4.17 -15.90
C TYR A 44 -10.20 -3.62 -15.21
N SER A 45 -9.98 -2.79 -14.18
CA SER A 45 -10.99 -1.90 -13.61
C SER A 45 -10.48 -0.45 -13.68
N PRO A 46 -11.33 0.55 -13.99
CA PRO A 46 -10.97 1.97 -13.95
C PRO A 46 -10.44 2.43 -12.58
N ASP A 47 -10.99 1.86 -11.50
CA ASP A 47 -10.67 2.24 -10.13
C ASP A 47 -9.36 1.60 -9.61
N CYS A 48 -8.86 0.58 -10.30
CA CYS A 48 -7.67 -0.18 -9.94
C CYS A 48 -6.35 0.61 -10.23
N PRO A 49 -5.58 1.05 -9.21
CA PRO A 49 -4.34 1.80 -9.42
C PRO A 49 -3.26 1.02 -10.16
N ALA A 50 -3.15 -0.28 -9.89
CA ALA A 50 -2.25 -1.19 -10.58
C ALA A 50 -2.59 -1.29 -12.08
N CYS A 51 -3.89 -1.27 -12.40
CA CYS A 51 -4.38 -1.30 -13.77
C CYS A 51 -4.05 0.00 -14.51
N ARG A 52 -4.23 1.16 -13.86
CA ARG A 52 -3.82 2.46 -14.42
C ARG A 52 -2.31 2.53 -14.66
N GLN A 53 -1.52 2.06 -13.70
CA GLN A 53 -0.06 1.99 -13.83
C GLN A 53 0.35 1.07 -14.99
N THR A 54 -0.26 -0.11 -15.10
CA THR A 54 0.03 -1.06 -16.18
C THR A 54 -0.31 -0.46 -17.55
N GLN A 55 -1.45 0.25 -17.65
CA GLN A 55 -1.83 0.96 -18.87
C GLN A 55 -0.83 2.07 -19.23
N SER A 56 -0.42 2.91 -18.28
CA SER A 56 0.47 4.05 -18.54
C SER A 56 1.93 3.65 -18.77
N ASP A 57 2.45 2.75 -17.93
CA ASP A 57 3.89 2.50 -17.84
C ASP A 57 4.32 1.33 -18.72
N THR A 58 3.38 0.45 -19.10
CA THR A 58 3.68 -0.77 -19.87
C THR A 58 2.93 -0.81 -21.20
N LEU A 59 1.60 -0.77 -21.20
CA LEU A 59 0.81 -0.98 -22.43
C LEU A 59 0.96 0.17 -23.42
N ALA A 60 0.84 1.43 -22.98
CA ALA A 60 0.94 2.59 -23.88
C ALA A 60 2.31 2.69 -24.60
N PRO A 61 3.47 2.51 -23.92
CA PRO A 61 4.76 2.45 -24.61
C PRO A 61 4.87 1.31 -25.63
N LEU A 62 4.28 0.14 -25.34
CA LEU A 62 4.30 -1.01 -26.25
C LEU A 62 3.37 -0.80 -27.46
N GLU A 63 2.20 -0.18 -27.28
CA GLU A 63 1.33 0.21 -28.40
C GLU A 63 2.02 1.24 -29.30
N GLU A 64 2.79 2.18 -28.74
CA GLU A 64 3.59 3.12 -29.52
C GLU A 64 4.75 2.43 -30.26
N GLU A 65 5.42 1.47 -29.62
CA GLU A 65 6.56 0.74 -30.20
C GLU A 65 6.15 -0.24 -31.31
N PHE A 66 5.06 -1.00 -31.10
CA PHE A 66 4.62 -2.06 -32.01
C PHE A 66 3.54 -1.61 -33.00
N GLY A 67 2.88 -0.46 -32.75
CA GLY A 67 1.87 0.12 -33.64
C GLY A 67 0.75 -0.84 -33.99
N GLU A 68 0.35 -0.88 -35.28
CA GLU A 68 -0.71 -1.77 -35.78
C GLU A 68 -0.45 -3.27 -35.61
N ARG A 69 0.76 -3.66 -35.19
CA ARG A 69 1.13 -5.07 -34.95
C ARG A 69 0.76 -5.54 -33.54
N LEU A 70 0.33 -4.65 -32.65
CA LEU A 70 -0.17 -4.98 -31.32
C LEU A 70 -1.60 -4.45 -31.16
N ILE A 71 -2.54 -5.35 -30.94
CA ILE A 71 -3.97 -5.01 -30.77
C ILE A 71 -4.38 -5.45 -29.37
N ILE A 72 -4.67 -4.49 -28.49
CA ILE A 72 -5.08 -4.77 -27.11
C ILE A 72 -6.59 -4.60 -26.98
N ASP A 73 -7.29 -5.72 -26.83
CA ASP A 73 -8.69 -5.81 -26.45
C ASP A 73 -8.81 -5.61 -24.93
N ARG A 74 -9.46 -4.53 -24.51
CA ARG A 74 -9.57 -4.12 -23.11
C ARG A 74 -10.95 -4.45 -22.59
N ARG A 75 -11.02 -5.21 -21.50
CA ARG A 75 -12.26 -5.61 -20.85
C ARG A 75 -12.36 -5.05 -19.44
N ASN A 76 -13.37 -4.22 -19.21
CA ASN A 76 -13.73 -3.66 -17.94
C ASN A 76 -14.48 -4.70 -17.09
N VAL A 77 -13.83 -5.22 -16.04
CA VAL A 77 -14.44 -6.22 -15.15
C VAL A 77 -15.55 -5.65 -14.24
N GLN A 78 -15.85 -4.35 -14.32
CA GLN A 78 -17.04 -3.77 -13.68
C GLN A 78 -18.32 -4.05 -14.47
N GLU A 79 -18.22 -4.42 -15.76
CA GLU A 79 -19.36 -4.78 -16.58
C GLU A 79 -19.68 -6.28 -16.39
N PRO A 80 -20.93 -6.66 -16.05
CA PRO A 80 -21.28 -8.04 -15.73
C PRO A 80 -20.90 -9.06 -16.81
N GLU A 81 -21.20 -8.76 -18.08
CA GLU A 81 -20.90 -9.63 -19.23
C GLU A 81 -19.38 -9.87 -19.40
N GLN A 82 -18.59 -8.82 -19.14
CA GLN A 82 -17.14 -8.89 -19.25
C GLN A 82 -16.49 -9.56 -18.03
N TYR A 83 -17.11 -9.42 -16.86
CA TYR A 83 -16.73 -10.13 -15.65
C TYR A 83 -17.00 -11.63 -15.76
N GLU A 84 -18.12 -12.04 -16.37
CA GLU A 84 -18.39 -13.45 -16.70
C GLU A 84 -17.33 -14.03 -17.64
N LEU A 85 -16.95 -13.26 -18.67
CA LEU A 85 -15.86 -13.63 -19.57
C LEU A 85 -14.53 -13.75 -18.80
N PHE A 86 -14.24 -12.86 -17.85
CA PHE A 86 -13.05 -12.93 -17.02
C PHE A 86 -12.99 -14.25 -16.23
N MET A 87 -14.08 -14.61 -15.54
CA MET A 87 -14.16 -15.88 -14.79
C MET A 87 -14.01 -17.11 -15.70
N ALA A 88 -14.64 -17.08 -16.88
CA ALA A 88 -14.53 -18.18 -17.84
C ALA A 88 -13.09 -18.36 -18.37
N MET A 89 -12.35 -17.26 -18.52
CA MET A 89 -10.94 -17.28 -18.91
C MET A 89 -10.06 -17.81 -17.76
N GLU A 90 -10.33 -17.44 -16.51
CA GLU A 90 -9.61 -17.99 -15.34
C GLU A 90 -9.74 -19.51 -15.27
N GLU A 91 -10.95 -20.05 -15.44
CA GLU A 91 -11.20 -21.49 -15.45
C GLU A 91 -10.47 -22.20 -16.62
N ARG A 92 -10.45 -21.59 -17.80
CA ARG A 92 -9.80 -22.15 -18.99
C ARG A 92 -8.28 -22.27 -18.85
N TYR A 93 -7.66 -21.29 -18.21
CA TYR A 93 -6.20 -21.24 -18.03
C TYR A 93 -5.74 -21.86 -16.70
N ASP A 94 -6.65 -22.53 -15.97
CA ASP A 94 -6.40 -23.19 -14.68
C ASP A 94 -5.83 -22.22 -13.62
N ILE A 95 -6.36 -21.01 -13.59
CA ILE A 95 -5.95 -19.95 -12.66
C ILE A 95 -6.86 -20.02 -11.43
N SER A 96 -6.27 -20.35 -10.27
CA SER A 96 -7.03 -20.58 -9.04
C SER A 96 -7.44 -19.28 -8.31
N ALA A 97 -6.81 -18.15 -8.64
CA ALA A 97 -7.07 -16.83 -8.06
C ALA A 97 -6.49 -15.70 -8.93
N GLY A 98 -7.10 -15.41 -10.08
CA GLY A 98 -6.67 -14.29 -10.93
C GLY A 98 -7.05 -12.95 -10.28
N THR A 99 -6.16 -11.97 -10.40
CA THR A 99 -6.39 -10.61 -9.92
C THR A 99 -6.25 -9.64 -11.08
N ILE A 100 -6.96 -8.51 -11.04
CA ILE A 100 -6.73 -7.46 -12.03
C ILE A 100 -5.52 -6.60 -11.64
N PRO A 101 -4.69 -6.16 -12.60
CA PRO A 101 -4.79 -6.41 -14.03
C PRO A 101 -4.36 -7.83 -14.43
N THR A 102 -5.06 -8.46 -15.38
CA THR A 102 -4.67 -9.75 -15.97
C THR A 102 -4.68 -9.64 -17.49
N LEU A 103 -3.72 -10.30 -18.15
CA LEU A 103 -3.53 -10.25 -19.60
C LEU A 103 -3.33 -11.65 -20.18
N TYR A 104 -4.00 -11.93 -21.31
CA TYR A 104 -3.88 -13.16 -22.08
C TYR A 104 -3.34 -12.88 -23.49
N ILE A 105 -2.36 -13.69 -23.92
CA ILE A 105 -1.77 -13.65 -25.27
C ILE A 105 -1.54 -15.09 -25.75
N GLY A 106 -2.37 -15.56 -26.68
CA GLY A 106 -2.35 -16.97 -27.11
C GLY A 106 -2.56 -17.92 -25.93
N GLU A 107 -1.57 -18.76 -25.64
CA GLU A 107 -1.58 -19.71 -24.51
C GLU A 107 -0.94 -19.14 -23.23
N ASP A 108 -0.33 -17.95 -23.29
CA ASP A 108 0.33 -17.33 -22.13
C ASP A 108 -0.66 -16.42 -21.36
N VAL A 109 -0.58 -16.47 -20.03
CA VAL A 109 -1.27 -15.56 -19.11
C VAL A 109 -0.26 -14.84 -18.22
N MET A 110 -0.53 -13.57 -17.92
CA MET A 110 0.26 -12.74 -17.02
C MET A 110 -0.67 -12.04 -16.03
N VAL A 111 -0.41 -12.19 -14.74
CA VAL A 111 -1.26 -11.68 -13.66
C VAL A 111 -0.50 -10.60 -12.86
N GLY A 112 -1.09 -9.41 -12.77
CA GLY A 112 -0.56 -8.29 -12.02
C GLY A 112 0.52 -7.48 -12.73
N THR A 113 0.78 -6.27 -12.22
CA THR A 113 1.64 -5.27 -12.87
C THR A 113 3.08 -5.71 -13.08
N HIS A 114 3.66 -6.47 -12.14
CA HIS A 114 5.08 -6.85 -12.22
C HIS A 114 5.34 -7.89 -13.32
N GLU A 115 4.54 -8.95 -13.36
CA GLU A 115 4.69 -10.01 -14.37
C GLU A 115 4.40 -9.46 -15.77
N ILE A 116 3.35 -8.65 -15.91
CA ILE A 116 3.01 -7.96 -17.16
C ILE A 116 4.17 -7.05 -17.60
N GLY A 117 4.71 -6.23 -16.69
CA GLY A 117 5.81 -5.32 -16.98
C GLY A 117 7.10 -6.03 -17.42
N ASP A 118 7.42 -7.15 -16.78
CA ASP A 118 8.68 -7.86 -17.00
C ASP A 118 8.66 -8.74 -18.26
N THR A 119 7.51 -9.34 -18.59
CA THR A 119 7.46 -10.44 -19.57
C THR A 119 6.67 -10.13 -20.84
N LEU A 120 5.73 -9.18 -20.82
CA LEU A 120 4.81 -8.92 -21.94
C LEU A 120 5.55 -8.62 -23.25
N ARG A 121 6.61 -7.80 -23.20
CA ARG A 121 7.41 -7.44 -24.38
C ARG A 121 8.00 -8.67 -25.07
N GLU A 122 8.65 -9.55 -24.30
CA GLU A 122 9.27 -10.77 -24.82
C GLU A 122 8.22 -11.67 -25.48
N ARG A 123 7.02 -11.75 -24.89
CA ARG A 123 5.91 -12.54 -25.45
C ARG A 123 5.37 -11.94 -26.75
N ILE A 124 5.21 -10.63 -26.82
CA ILE A 124 4.80 -9.96 -28.07
C ILE A 124 5.82 -10.27 -29.18
N GLU A 125 7.12 -10.12 -28.91
CA GLU A 125 8.17 -10.45 -29.89
C GLU A 125 8.14 -11.93 -30.30
N HIS A 126 7.89 -12.82 -29.35
CA HIS A 126 7.79 -14.26 -29.58
C HIS A 126 6.65 -14.63 -30.54
N TYR A 127 5.47 -14.05 -30.38
CA TYR A 127 4.31 -14.31 -31.26
C TYR A 127 4.45 -13.57 -32.59
N LEU A 128 4.99 -12.35 -32.61
CA LEU A 128 5.29 -11.64 -33.86
C LEU A 128 6.28 -12.39 -34.73
N ALA A 129 7.30 -13.03 -34.14
CA ALA A 129 8.26 -13.87 -34.87
C ALA A 129 7.62 -15.12 -35.51
N ARG A 130 6.42 -15.53 -35.06
CA ARG A 130 5.64 -16.65 -35.58
C ARG A 130 4.54 -16.24 -36.56
N GLY A 131 4.44 -14.96 -36.87
CA GLY A 131 3.43 -14.44 -37.79
C GLY A 131 2.14 -13.99 -37.09
N GLY A 132 2.20 -13.63 -35.81
CA GLY A 132 1.07 -13.08 -35.06
C GLY A 132 0.36 -14.13 -34.19
N VAL A 133 -0.62 -13.67 -33.41
CA VAL A 133 -1.53 -14.51 -32.64
C VAL A 133 -2.87 -13.80 -32.51
N ASP A 134 -3.97 -14.52 -32.73
CA ASP A 134 -5.32 -13.99 -32.57
C ASP A 134 -5.74 -14.01 -31.09
N LEU A 135 -6.88 -13.39 -30.77
CA LEU A 135 -7.47 -13.50 -29.44
C LEU A 135 -7.70 -14.97 -29.10
N PRO A 136 -7.51 -15.39 -27.84
CA PRO A 136 -7.93 -16.71 -27.38
C PRO A 136 -9.39 -16.97 -27.74
N ASP A 137 -9.75 -18.21 -28.07
CA ASP A 137 -11.14 -18.58 -28.37
C ASP A 137 -12.05 -18.19 -27.19
N LEU A 138 -12.83 -17.13 -27.36
CA LEU A 138 -13.75 -16.66 -26.34
C LEU A 138 -14.95 -17.64 -26.28
N PRO A 139 -15.36 -18.12 -25.10
CA PRO A 139 -16.61 -18.86 -24.96
C PRO A 139 -17.78 -18.01 -25.49
N VAL A 140 -18.63 -18.62 -26.31
CA VAL A 140 -19.50 -17.97 -27.31
C VAL A 140 -20.56 -17.03 -26.72
N ASP A 141 -20.75 -15.92 -27.46
CA ASP A 141 -21.83 -14.91 -27.52
C ASP A 141 -21.81 -13.74 -26.52
N VAL A 142 -21.04 -12.69 -26.87
CA VAL A 142 -21.33 -11.30 -26.47
C VAL A 142 -21.20 -10.41 -27.71
N SER A 143 -22.17 -10.51 -28.63
CA SER A 143 -22.30 -9.62 -29.77
C SER A 143 -23.59 -8.82 -29.67
N SER A 144 -23.44 -7.55 -29.25
CA SER A 144 -24.24 -6.37 -29.63
C SER A 144 -25.77 -6.55 -29.74
N ALA A 145 -26.50 -6.10 -28.71
CA ALA A 145 -27.92 -5.77 -28.85
C ALA A 145 -28.10 -4.25 -28.95
N GLU A 146 -28.50 -3.75 -30.12
CA GLU A 146 -29.14 -2.45 -30.26
C GLU A 146 -30.56 -2.52 -29.64
N PRO A 147 -31.02 -1.48 -28.90
CA PRO A 147 -32.35 -1.50 -28.33
C PRO A 147 -33.44 -1.20 -29.36
N THR A 148 -34.50 -2.01 -29.33
CA THR A 148 -35.77 -1.74 -30.02
C THR A 148 -36.67 -0.91 -29.11
N PRO A 149 -37.32 0.17 -29.59
CA PRO A 149 -38.08 1.07 -28.72
C PRO A 149 -39.45 0.49 -28.36
N SER A 150 -39.79 0.54 -27.07
CA SER A 150 -41.17 0.37 -26.56
C SER A 150 -41.72 1.73 -26.14
N GLN A 151 -42.90 2.07 -26.63
CA GLN A 151 -43.57 3.35 -26.37
C GLN A 151 -44.12 3.41 -24.94
N ALA A 152 -43.86 4.50 -24.21
CA ALA A 152 -44.51 4.85 -22.94
C ALA A 152 -45.18 6.23 -23.03
N GLU A 153 -46.32 6.37 -22.33
CA GLU A 153 -47.21 7.53 -22.34
C GLU A 153 -46.65 8.75 -21.56
N GLU A 154 -46.90 9.96 -22.08
CA GLU A 154 -46.46 11.24 -21.50
C GLU A 154 -47.23 11.61 -20.19
N PRO A 155 -46.53 12.09 -19.13
CA PRO A 155 -47.17 12.72 -17.99
C PRO A 155 -47.67 14.14 -18.33
N LYS A 156 -48.91 14.45 -17.94
CA LYS A 156 -49.52 15.79 -18.06
C LYS A 156 -49.37 16.57 -16.74
N GLY A 157 -48.29 17.32 -16.60
CA GLY A 157 -48.08 18.28 -15.50
C GLY A 157 -46.74 19.02 -15.63
N PRO A 158 -46.52 20.14 -14.91
CA PRO A 158 -45.21 20.79 -14.84
C PRO A 158 -44.21 19.88 -14.11
N ILE A 159 -43.10 19.51 -14.76
CA ILE A 159 -42.06 18.63 -14.21
C ILE A 159 -40.78 19.45 -14.01
N VAL A 160 -40.09 19.20 -12.89
CA VAL A 160 -38.75 19.71 -12.60
C VAL A 160 -37.74 18.60 -12.83
N TYR A 161 -36.81 18.81 -13.74
CA TYR A 161 -35.69 17.91 -13.98
C TYR A 161 -34.42 18.46 -13.33
N ALA A 162 -33.66 17.58 -12.68
CA ALA A 162 -32.30 17.84 -12.24
C ALA A 162 -31.33 16.85 -12.88
N LEU A 163 -30.10 17.29 -13.13
CA LEU A 163 -29.00 16.45 -13.61
C LEU A 163 -27.92 16.40 -12.53
N MET A 164 -27.58 15.21 -12.03
CA MET A 164 -26.55 15.04 -11.01
C MET A 164 -25.38 14.19 -11.51
N PHE A 165 -24.21 14.80 -11.50
CA PHE A 165 -22.92 14.15 -11.72
C PHE A 165 -22.39 13.55 -10.41
N TRP A 166 -22.01 12.28 -10.43
CA TRP A 166 -21.56 11.55 -9.25
C TRP A 166 -20.42 10.58 -9.56
N SER A 167 -19.83 9.97 -8.53
CA SER A 167 -18.83 8.90 -8.67
C SER A 167 -19.03 7.80 -7.63
N GLN A 168 -18.78 6.55 -8.01
CA GLN A 168 -18.76 5.39 -7.11
C GLN A 168 -17.82 5.57 -5.91
N SER A 169 -16.71 6.29 -6.10
CA SER A 169 -15.71 6.55 -5.05
C SER A 169 -16.05 7.74 -4.12
N CYS A 170 -17.17 8.42 -4.36
CA CYS A 170 -17.54 9.67 -3.70
C CYS A 170 -18.54 9.44 -2.55
N GLY A 171 -18.05 9.46 -1.31
CA GLY A 171 -18.90 9.27 -0.11
C GLY A 171 -20.05 10.30 0.02
N TYR A 172 -19.82 11.56 -0.36
CA TYR A 172 -20.87 12.59 -0.37
C TYR A 172 -21.92 12.36 -1.46
N CYS A 173 -21.56 11.65 -2.55
CA CYS A 173 -22.50 11.31 -3.62
C CYS A 173 -23.48 10.26 -3.13
N HIS A 174 -22.97 9.21 -2.48
CA HIS A 174 -23.79 8.19 -1.82
C HIS A 174 -24.69 8.79 -0.74
N GLN A 175 -24.17 9.73 0.05
CA GLN A 175 -24.97 10.45 1.04
C GLN A 175 -26.17 11.18 0.40
N VAL A 176 -25.95 11.96 -0.67
CA VAL A 176 -27.04 12.66 -1.37
C VAL A 176 -28.04 11.66 -1.99
N MET A 177 -27.53 10.59 -2.61
CA MET A 177 -28.37 9.59 -3.27
C MET A 177 -29.19 8.74 -2.31
N GLN A 178 -28.69 8.46 -1.10
CA GLN A 178 -29.33 7.58 -0.14
C GLN A 178 -30.16 8.34 0.90
N GLU A 179 -29.77 9.56 1.26
CA GLU A 179 -30.41 10.33 2.34
C GLU A 179 -31.23 11.52 1.83
N THR A 180 -30.86 12.13 0.70
CA THR A 180 -31.46 13.40 0.24
C THR A 180 -32.46 13.21 -0.89
N LEU A 181 -32.11 12.44 -1.93
CA LEU A 181 -32.97 12.23 -3.09
C LEU A 181 -34.23 11.41 -2.82
N PRO A 182 -34.18 10.27 -2.09
CA PRO A 182 -35.36 9.42 -1.90
C PRO A 182 -36.57 10.14 -1.30
N PRO A 183 -36.46 10.91 -0.18
CA PRO A 183 -37.63 11.59 0.37
C PRO A 183 -38.18 12.70 -0.55
N LEU A 184 -37.34 13.30 -1.40
CA LEU A 184 -37.80 14.31 -2.37
C LEU A 184 -38.51 13.67 -3.57
N LEU A 185 -37.98 12.57 -4.09
CA LEU A 185 -38.64 11.79 -5.15
C LEU A 185 -39.99 11.25 -4.68
N GLU A 186 -40.08 10.78 -3.43
CA GLU A 186 -41.34 10.36 -2.82
C GLU A 186 -42.31 11.53 -2.61
N GLN A 187 -41.81 12.69 -2.16
CA GLN A 187 -42.66 13.87 -1.92
C GLN A 187 -43.25 14.48 -3.20
N TYR A 188 -42.49 14.48 -4.30
CA TYR A 188 -42.86 15.17 -5.54
C TYR A 188 -43.25 14.22 -6.69
N GLU A 189 -43.11 12.91 -6.53
CA GLU A 189 -43.52 11.84 -7.46
C GLU A 189 -43.33 12.23 -8.95
N ASN A 190 -44.43 12.35 -9.71
CA ASN A 190 -44.43 12.65 -11.15
C ASN A 190 -44.06 14.10 -11.51
N GLN A 191 -43.67 14.93 -10.53
CA GLN A 191 -43.33 16.34 -10.72
C GLN A 191 -41.83 16.62 -10.52
N PHE A 192 -41.04 15.66 -10.06
CA PHE A 192 -39.59 15.80 -9.91
C PHE A 192 -38.84 14.57 -10.39
N ALA A 193 -37.86 14.77 -11.28
CA ALA A 193 -37.03 13.70 -11.81
C ALA A 193 -35.54 14.09 -11.76
N VAL A 194 -34.68 13.12 -11.44
CA VAL A 194 -33.22 13.33 -11.40
C VAL A 194 -32.54 12.36 -12.36
N VAL A 195 -31.78 12.91 -13.30
CA VAL A 195 -30.90 12.15 -14.18
C VAL A 195 -29.53 12.05 -13.52
N LEU A 196 -29.05 10.82 -13.32
CA LEU A 196 -27.72 10.58 -12.76
C LEU A 196 -26.71 10.34 -13.88
N VAL A 197 -25.53 10.97 -13.77
CA VAL A 197 -24.42 10.76 -14.69
C VAL A 197 -23.18 10.35 -13.90
N GLU A 198 -22.69 9.15 -14.16
CA GLU A 198 -21.49 8.62 -13.53
C GLU A 198 -20.23 9.20 -14.19
N THR A 199 -19.48 10.02 -13.44
CA THR A 199 -18.30 10.74 -13.93
C THR A 199 -17.06 9.88 -14.09
N SER A 200 -17.07 8.65 -13.60
CA SER A 200 -15.99 7.68 -13.80
C SER A 200 -16.08 7.01 -15.19
N SER A 201 -17.22 7.15 -15.88
CA SER A 201 -17.37 6.73 -17.29
C SER A 201 -16.76 7.77 -18.23
N GLN A 202 -16.28 7.35 -19.40
CA GLN A 202 -15.68 8.26 -20.39
C GLN A 202 -16.69 9.29 -20.91
N GLU A 203 -17.92 8.87 -21.18
CA GLU A 203 -19.01 9.72 -21.67
C GLU A 203 -19.48 10.69 -20.59
N GLY A 204 -19.69 10.19 -19.37
CA GLY A 204 -20.09 11.00 -18.22
C GLY A 204 -19.02 12.01 -17.80
N TYR A 205 -17.74 11.65 -17.87
CA TYR A 205 -16.62 12.57 -17.61
C TYR A 205 -16.56 13.71 -18.65
N GLN A 206 -16.73 13.39 -19.93
CA GLN A 206 -16.73 14.40 -21.00
C GLN A 206 -17.94 15.33 -20.90
N LEU A 207 -19.10 14.80 -20.55
CA LEU A 207 -20.31 15.58 -20.30
C LEU A 207 -20.12 16.49 -19.07
N TRP A 208 -19.51 15.96 -18.00
CA TRP A 208 -19.20 16.73 -16.79
C TRP A 208 -18.21 17.87 -17.04
N GLN A 209 -17.17 17.63 -17.83
CA GLN A 209 -16.21 18.68 -18.21
C GLN A 209 -16.89 19.82 -18.99
N ARG A 210 -17.72 19.48 -19.99
CA ARG A 210 -18.47 20.47 -20.77
C ARG A 210 -19.47 21.25 -19.93
N ALA A 211 -20.21 20.56 -19.06
CA ALA A 211 -21.14 21.21 -18.13
C ALA A 211 -20.42 22.18 -17.17
N MET A 212 -19.21 21.86 -16.72
CA MET A 212 -18.39 22.77 -15.90
C MET A 212 -17.87 23.98 -16.68
N ASP A 213 -17.49 23.79 -17.94
CA ASP A 213 -16.98 24.87 -18.80
C ASP A 213 -18.11 25.84 -19.20
N ASP A 214 -19.30 25.32 -19.54
CA ASP A 214 -20.48 26.14 -19.89
C ASP A 214 -21.01 26.95 -18.71
N ALA A 215 -20.90 26.41 -17.49
CA ALA A 215 -21.29 27.09 -16.25
C ALA A 215 -20.19 28.01 -15.67
N ASP A 216 -19.08 28.21 -16.37
CA ASP A 216 -17.91 29.01 -15.94
C ASP A 216 -17.45 28.65 -14.50
N MET A 217 -17.37 27.35 -14.20
CA MET A 217 -17.19 26.88 -12.83
C MET A 217 -15.76 27.17 -12.29
N PRO A 218 -15.63 27.85 -11.14
CA PRO A 218 -14.35 28.15 -10.55
C PRO A 218 -13.70 26.88 -10.00
N ALA A 219 -12.36 26.79 -10.11
CA ALA A 219 -11.60 25.56 -9.86
C ALA A 219 -11.78 24.97 -8.45
N ASP A 220 -12.07 25.81 -7.45
CA ASP A 220 -12.31 25.43 -6.05
C ASP A 220 -13.70 24.84 -5.80
N ARG A 221 -14.62 24.97 -6.76
CA ARG A 221 -15.97 24.38 -6.74
C ARG A 221 -16.16 23.24 -7.74
N ARG A 222 -15.09 22.76 -8.38
CA ARG A 222 -15.14 21.60 -9.29
C ARG A 222 -15.02 20.32 -8.47
N GLY A 223 -16.12 19.59 -8.36
CA GLY A 223 -16.15 18.30 -7.66
C GLY A 223 -17.53 17.66 -7.71
N VAL A 224 -17.59 16.36 -7.39
CA VAL A 224 -18.84 15.60 -7.25
C VAL A 224 -19.20 15.42 -5.76
N PRO A 225 -20.50 15.29 -5.39
CA PRO A 225 -21.67 15.36 -6.26
C PRO A 225 -21.90 16.79 -6.77
N MET A 226 -22.28 16.93 -8.04
CA MET A 226 -22.61 18.21 -8.67
C MET A 226 -23.96 18.11 -9.34
N MET A 227 -24.88 18.99 -9.00
CA MET A 227 -26.25 18.97 -9.49
C MET A 227 -26.61 20.26 -10.21
N PHE A 228 -27.20 20.11 -11.39
CA PHE A 228 -27.78 21.17 -12.19
C PHE A 228 -29.31 21.08 -12.09
N ILE A 229 -29.96 22.20 -11.75
CA ILE A 229 -31.42 22.33 -11.72
C ILE A 229 -31.79 23.72 -12.25
N GLY A 230 -32.39 23.76 -13.45
CA GLY A 230 -32.54 25.01 -14.19
C GLY A 230 -31.22 25.72 -14.43
N ASP A 231 -31.10 26.95 -13.94
CA ASP A 231 -29.89 27.79 -14.05
C ASP A 231 -28.95 27.67 -12.83
N GLU A 232 -29.34 26.86 -11.82
CA GLU A 232 -28.60 26.73 -10.57
C GLU A 232 -27.67 25.50 -10.58
N VAL A 233 -26.47 25.68 -10.03
CA VAL A 233 -25.47 24.63 -9.85
C VAL A 233 -25.16 24.47 -8.36
N LEU A 234 -25.45 23.27 -7.83
CA LEU A 234 -25.24 22.89 -6.43
C LEU A 234 -24.07 21.91 -6.35
N VAL A 235 -23.12 22.11 -5.44
CA VAL A 235 -21.94 21.24 -5.33
C VAL A 235 -21.73 20.73 -3.90
N GLY A 236 -21.59 19.41 -3.78
CA GLY A 236 -21.22 18.72 -2.56
C GLY A 236 -22.39 18.32 -1.67
N GLY A 237 -22.12 17.45 -0.69
CA GLY A 237 -23.11 16.88 0.24
C GLY A 237 -23.67 17.83 1.31
N ARG A 238 -23.48 19.16 1.17
CA ARG A 238 -24.09 20.18 2.04
C ARG A 238 -25.01 21.13 1.27
N GLU A 239 -24.51 21.65 0.15
CA GLU A 239 -25.29 22.59 -0.67
C GLU A 239 -26.51 21.92 -1.31
N ILE A 240 -26.36 20.67 -1.76
CA ILE A 240 -27.45 19.92 -2.38
C ILE A 240 -28.60 19.68 -1.38
N PRO A 241 -28.39 19.08 -0.18
CA PRO A 241 -29.47 18.90 0.77
C PRO A 241 -30.12 20.19 1.28
N GLU A 242 -29.34 21.27 1.42
CA GLU A 242 -29.84 22.54 1.97
C GLU A 242 -30.68 23.35 0.97
N ARG A 243 -30.35 23.31 -0.32
CA ARG A 243 -30.95 24.19 -1.34
C ARG A 243 -31.92 23.49 -2.27
N LEU A 244 -31.73 22.19 -2.54
CA LEU A 244 -32.52 21.45 -3.51
C LEU A 244 -34.04 21.48 -3.24
N PRO A 245 -34.54 21.26 -2.00
CA PRO A 245 -35.99 21.26 -1.75
C PRO A 245 -36.66 22.59 -2.12
N GLY A 246 -36.04 23.72 -1.76
CA GLY A 246 -36.57 25.04 -2.06
C GLY A 246 -36.55 25.38 -3.56
N LEU A 247 -35.57 24.85 -4.30
CA LEU A 247 -35.48 25.03 -5.76
C LEU A 247 -36.54 24.22 -6.50
N ILE A 248 -36.86 23.01 -6.03
CA ILE A 248 -37.96 22.21 -6.58
C ILE A 248 -39.27 22.98 -6.43
N GLU A 249 -39.56 23.51 -5.24
CA GLU A 249 -40.78 24.30 -4.99
C GLU A 249 -40.87 25.55 -5.87
N SER A 250 -39.76 26.28 -6.04
CA SER A 250 -39.74 27.48 -6.89
C SER A 250 -39.98 27.14 -8.36
N TYR A 251 -39.30 26.13 -8.90
CA TYR A 251 -39.46 25.76 -10.30
C TYR A 251 -40.82 25.13 -10.59
N LEU A 252 -41.40 24.38 -9.66
CA LEU A 252 -42.79 23.90 -9.79
C LEU A 252 -43.80 25.05 -9.81
N ALA A 253 -43.60 26.09 -8.99
CA ALA A 253 -44.44 27.29 -8.99
C ALA A 253 -44.34 28.09 -10.30
N GLU A 254 -43.22 27.97 -11.01
CA GLU A 254 -42.95 28.64 -12.30
C GLU A 254 -43.40 27.81 -13.53
N GLY A 255 -43.94 26.60 -13.33
CA GLY A 255 -44.45 25.75 -14.39
C GLY A 255 -43.49 24.62 -14.82
N GLY A 256 -42.53 24.27 -13.97
CA GLY A 256 -41.55 23.22 -14.20
C GLY A 256 -40.27 23.74 -14.85
N VAL A 257 -39.23 22.91 -14.88
CA VAL A 257 -37.97 23.21 -15.56
C VAL A 257 -37.45 21.94 -16.23
N GLY A 258 -37.12 22.05 -17.51
CA GLY A 258 -36.57 20.95 -18.29
C GLY A 258 -35.12 20.64 -17.93
N LEU A 259 -34.58 19.56 -18.49
CA LEU A 259 -33.15 19.27 -18.39
C LEU A 259 -32.33 20.44 -18.97
N PRO A 260 -31.14 20.72 -18.40
CA PRO A 260 -30.21 21.69 -18.97
C PRO A 260 -29.91 21.34 -20.44
N PRO A 261 -29.66 22.32 -21.32
CA PRO A 261 -29.58 22.11 -22.76
C PRO A 261 -28.24 21.49 -23.19
N PHE A 262 -27.93 20.26 -22.75
CA PHE A 262 -26.83 19.47 -23.30
C PHE A 262 -27.38 18.60 -24.46
N PRO A 263 -26.81 18.66 -25.68
CA PRO A 263 -27.37 17.95 -26.86
C PRO A 263 -27.35 16.41 -26.77
N GLU A 264 -26.57 15.83 -25.86
CA GLU A 264 -26.35 14.38 -25.73
C GLU A 264 -27.26 13.71 -24.69
N ILE A 265 -27.99 14.49 -23.87
CA ILE A 265 -29.04 13.94 -22.98
C ILE A 265 -30.35 13.69 -23.74
N ALA A 266 -30.46 14.11 -25.01
CA ALA A 266 -31.67 13.97 -25.83
C ALA A 266 -31.92 12.52 -26.34
N GLY A 267 -31.11 11.56 -25.90
CA GLY A 267 -31.30 10.12 -26.12
C GLY A 267 -30.98 9.26 -24.90
N ILE A 268 -30.77 9.89 -23.74
CA ILE A 268 -30.77 9.19 -22.47
C ILE A 268 -32.21 9.33 -21.98
N ASP A 269 -33.05 8.35 -22.32
CA ASP A 269 -34.29 8.16 -21.55
C ASP A 269 -33.87 8.18 -20.09
N ALA A 270 -34.56 8.96 -19.26
CA ALA A 270 -34.28 9.04 -17.84
C ALA A 270 -34.29 7.61 -17.28
N GLU A 271 -33.13 6.99 -17.17
CA GLU A 271 -33.00 5.68 -16.58
C GLU A 271 -33.56 5.81 -15.18
N GLU A 272 -34.65 5.08 -14.97
CA GLU A 272 -35.25 4.86 -13.67
C GLU A 272 -34.11 4.57 -12.68
N GLN A 273 -33.93 5.47 -11.70
CA GLN A 273 -33.47 4.98 -10.42
C GLN A 273 -34.46 3.87 -10.02
N PRO A 274 -34.01 2.70 -9.57
CA PRO A 274 -34.92 1.70 -9.03
C PRO A 274 -35.58 2.30 -7.80
N THR A 275 -36.76 2.89 -7.99
CA THR A 275 -37.72 3.06 -6.92
C THR A 275 -38.18 1.65 -6.58
N PRO A 276 -38.17 1.23 -5.31
CA PRO A 276 -38.81 0.00 -4.92
C PRO A 276 -40.31 0.17 -5.14
N ALA A 277 -40.79 -0.22 -6.33
CA ALA A 277 -42.20 -0.44 -6.54
C ALA A 277 -42.62 -1.60 -5.62
N PRO A 278 -43.75 -1.49 -4.89
CA PRO A 278 -44.32 -2.62 -4.19
C PRO A 278 -44.63 -3.70 -5.23
N ILE A 279 -43.85 -4.78 -5.23
CA ILE A 279 -44.14 -5.95 -6.04
C ILE A 279 -45.31 -6.66 -5.36
N GLU A 280 -46.53 -6.35 -5.78
CA GLU A 280 -47.67 -7.23 -5.47
C GLU A 280 -47.57 -8.53 -6.29
N GLY A 281 -46.77 -9.46 -5.76
CA GLY A 281 -46.87 -10.92 -5.87
C GLY A 281 -46.01 -11.62 -6.94
N PRO A 282 -45.53 -12.87 -6.71
CA PRO A 282 -45.78 -13.77 -5.58
C PRO A 282 -44.52 -14.06 -4.72
N ASP A 283 -44.68 -14.08 -3.38
CA ASP A 283 -43.70 -14.42 -2.33
C ASP A 283 -42.40 -13.56 -2.30
N GLU A 284 -42.37 -12.56 -1.41
CA GLU A 284 -41.15 -11.83 -1.02
C GLU A 284 -40.08 -12.82 -0.54
N ALA A 285 -39.02 -13.00 -1.32
CA ALA A 285 -37.82 -13.68 -0.85
C ALA A 285 -37.22 -12.83 0.29
N ALA A 286 -37.02 -13.46 1.46
CA ALA A 286 -36.49 -12.77 2.63
C ALA A 286 -35.07 -12.20 2.35
N PRO A 287 -34.74 -11.01 2.89
CA PRO A 287 -33.45 -10.37 2.65
C PRO A 287 -32.29 -11.22 3.19
N ILE A 288 -31.16 -11.20 2.48
CA ILE A 288 -29.93 -11.90 2.86
C ILE A 288 -28.91 -10.85 3.31
N HIS A 289 -28.84 -10.62 4.62
CA HIS A 289 -27.86 -9.71 5.22
C HIS A 289 -26.50 -10.40 5.31
N LEU A 290 -25.48 -9.79 4.71
CA LEU A 290 -24.11 -10.28 4.76
C LEU A 290 -23.14 -9.22 5.28
N ALA A 291 -22.22 -9.62 6.18
CA ALA A 291 -21.14 -8.77 6.66
C ALA A 291 -19.89 -9.02 5.82
N TYR A 292 -19.40 -8.00 5.13
CA TYR A 292 -18.17 -8.01 4.37
C TYR A 292 -17.09 -7.19 5.09
N PHE A 293 -16.00 -7.86 5.49
CA PHE A 293 -14.82 -7.24 6.08
C PHE A 293 -13.73 -7.04 5.04
N TYR A 294 -13.29 -5.79 4.88
CA TYR A 294 -12.27 -5.38 3.92
C TYR A 294 -11.12 -4.64 4.58
N GLN A 295 -10.03 -4.43 3.84
CA GLN A 295 -8.93 -3.57 4.25
C GLN A 295 -8.47 -2.69 3.09
N SER A 296 -8.18 -1.41 3.35
CA SER A 296 -7.58 -0.53 2.36
C SER A 296 -6.23 -1.07 1.85
N GLY A 297 -6.05 -1.13 0.53
CA GLY A 297 -4.84 -1.60 -0.15
C GLY A 297 -4.71 -3.13 -0.28
N CYS A 298 -5.82 -3.85 -0.19
CA CYS A 298 -5.90 -5.31 -0.28
C CYS A 298 -6.49 -5.73 -1.64
N GLY A 299 -5.67 -6.32 -2.52
CA GLY A 299 -6.12 -6.73 -3.86
C GLY A 299 -7.17 -7.84 -3.85
N GLU A 300 -7.07 -8.77 -2.90
CA GLU A 300 -8.08 -9.83 -2.70
C GLU A 300 -9.43 -9.26 -2.25
N CYS A 301 -9.41 -8.18 -1.45
CA CYS A 301 -10.60 -7.47 -1.02
C CYS A 301 -11.26 -6.73 -2.20
N ASP A 302 -10.47 -6.13 -3.08
CA ASP A 302 -10.99 -5.50 -4.30
C ASP A 302 -11.66 -6.55 -5.20
N ARG A 303 -11.11 -7.77 -5.27
CA ARG A 303 -11.73 -8.90 -5.98
C ARG A 303 -13.07 -9.29 -5.36
N VAL A 304 -13.13 -9.58 -4.07
CA VAL A 304 -14.39 -9.96 -3.39
C VAL A 304 -15.46 -8.87 -3.52
N GLN A 305 -15.06 -7.60 -3.55
CA GLN A 305 -16.00 -6.50 -3.81
C GLN A 305 -16.60 -6.55 -5.22
N LEU A 306 -15.83 -6.95 -6.24
CA LEU A 306 -16.36 -7.18 -7.59
C LEU A 306 -17.34 -8.37 -7.61
N ASP A 307 -16.97 -9.47 -6.95
CA ASP A 307 -17.81 -10.66 -6.83
C ASP A 307 -19.17 -10.31 -6.19
N LEU A 308 -19.15 -9.53 -5.09
CA LEU A 308 -20.37 -9.07 -4.41
C LEU A 308 -21.20 -8.14 -5.29
N ASN A 309 -20.59 -7.26 -6.09
CA ASN A 309 -21.32 -6.40 -7.02
C ASN A 309 -22.04 -7.23 -8.09
N TYR A 310 -21.34 -8.21 -8.69
CA TYR A 310 -21.93 -9.14 -9.66
C TYR A 310 -23.06 -9.96 -9.02
N LEU A 311 -22.82 -10.53 -7.85
CA LEU A 311 -23.82 -11.35 -7.14
C LEU A 311 -25.03 -10.54 -6.67
N SER A 312 -24.87 -9.26 -6.34
CA SER A 312 -26.01 -8.39 -6.00
C SER A 312 -26.94 -8.16 -7.20
N SER A 313 -26.41 -8.18 -8.42
CA SER A 313 -27.24 -8.11 -9.64
C SER A 313 -28.03 -9.40 -9.89
N ARG A 314 -27.48 -10.55 -9.46
CA ARG A 314 -28.08 -11.88 -9.63
C ARG A 314 -29.06 -12.25 -8.51
N TYR A 315 -28.78 -11.80 -7.29
CA TYR A 315 -29.58 -12.03 -6.09
C TYR A 315 -29.96 -10.68 -5.47
N PRO A 316 -31.03 -10.02 -5.95
CA PRO A 316 -31.41 -8.68 -5.53
C PRO A 316 -31.78 -8.55 -4.04
N GLN A 317 -32.08 -9.67 -3.38
CA GLN A 317 -32.36 -9.71 -1.93
C GLN A 317 -31.10 -9.60 -1.04
N ILE A 318 -29.90 -9.56 -1.61
CA ILE A 318 -28.65 -9.39 -0.85
C ILE A 318 -28.51 -7.97 -0.31
N VAL A 319 -28.16 -7.86 0.97
CA VAL A 319 -27.81 -6.60 1.63
C VAL A 319 -26.39 -6.69 2.20
N VAL A 320 -25.44 -5.97 1.57
CA VAL A 320 -24.02 -5.98 1.94
C VAL A 320 -23.69 -4.91 2.99
N HIS A 321 -23.35 -5.34 4.20
CA HIS A 321 -22.84 -4.50 5.29
C HIS A 321 -21.32 -4.50 5.27
N ARG A 322 -20.68 -3.34 5.06
CA ARG A 322 -19.23 -3.23 4.88
C ARG A 322 -18.53 -2.72 6.13
N TYR A 323 -17.45 -3.38 6.52
CA TYR A 323 -16.66 -3.04 7.70
C TYR A 323 -15.17 -3.05 7.38
N ASP A 324 -14.44 -1.99 7.76
CA ASP A 324 -12.97 -2.06 7.76
C ASP A 324 -12.51 -2.98 8.89
N ILE A 325 -11.78 -4.05 8.53
CA ILE A 325 -11.29 -5.07 9.47
C ILE A 325 -10.44 -4.47 10.59
N LYS A 326 -9.76 -3.35 10.37
CA LYS A 326 -8.93 -2.67 11.38
C LYS A 326 -9.79 -1.91 12.39
N GLU A 327 -10.91 -1.38 11.95
CA GLU A 327 -11.83 -0.64 12.81
C GLU A 327 -12.76 -1.58 13.59
N GLN A 328 -13.15 -2.68 12.96
CA GLN A 328 -14.13 -3.64 13.48
C GLN A 328 -13.54 -5.04 13.72
N ALA A 329 -12.26 -5.12 14.11
CA ALA A 329 -11.57 -6.40 14.35
C ALA A 329 -12.27 -7.30 15.39
N ALA A 330 -12.81 -6.70 16.46
CA ALA A 330 -13.52 -7.44 17.50
C ALA A 330 -14.83 -8.07 16.98
N LEU A 331 -15.55 -7.36 16.10
CA LEU A 331 -16.75 -7.89 15.46
C LEU A 331 -16.39 -9.03 14.48
N ALA A 332 -15.33 -8.85 13.68
CA ALA A 332 -14.83 -9.88 12.77
C ALA A 332 -14.40 -11.16 13.53
N GLU A 333 -13.78 -11.00 14.69
CA GLU A 333 -13.41 -12.11 15.55
C GLU A 333 -14.62 -12.83 16.15
N TRP A 334 -15.61 -12.07 16.64
CA TRP A 334 -16.84 -12.64 17.17
C TRP A 334 -17.60 -13.45 16.10
N LEU A 335 -17.76 -12.87 14.90
CA LEU A 335 -18.39 -13.55 13.77
C LEU A 335 -17.58 -14.76 13.31
N GLY A 336 -16.26 -14.65 13.25
CA GLY A 336 -15.40 -15.76 12.89
C GLY A 336 -15.47 -16.93 13.87
N HIS A 337 -15.53 -16.65 15.18
CA HIS A 337 -15.74 -17.70 16.19
C HIS A 337 -17.11 -18.35 16.07
N ARG A 338 -18.14 -17.56 15.82
CA ARG A 338 -19.51 -18.05 15.60
C ARG A 338 -19.60 -18.94 14.37
N ALA A 339 -18.93 -18.55 13.29
CA ALA A 339 -18.86 -19.28 12.03
C ALA A 339 -17.87 -20.46 12.03
N GLY A 340 -17.14 -20.67 13.13
CA GLY A 340 -16.15 -21.76 13.22
C GLY A 340 -14.89 -21.56 12.36
N ILE A 341 -14.58 -20.31 11.98
CA ILE A 341 -13.36 -19.97 11.25
C ILE A 341 -12.13 -20.34 12.10
N PRO A 342 -11.13 -21.05 11.53
CA PRO A 342 -9.91 -21.38 12.24
C PRO A 342 -9.21 -20.15 12.82
N GLU A 343 -8.61 -20.28 14.02
CA GLU A 343 -8.04 -19.12 14.74
C GLU A 343 -6.98 -18.31 13.96
N HIS A 344 -6.32 -18.93 12.98
CA HIS A 344 -5.31 -18.29 12.14
C HIS A 344 -5.89 -17.49 10.96
N HIS A 345 -7.18 -17.63 10.67
CA HIS A 345 -7.94 -16.89 9.66
C HIS A 345 -8.91 -15.87 10.29
N LEU A 346 -8.84 -15.68 11.62
CA LEU A 346 -9.62 -14.67 12.33
C LEU A 346 -8.96 -13.29 12.21
N MET A 347 -9.79 -12.24 12.20
CA MET A 347 -9.35 -10.84 12.05
C MET A 347 -8.54 -10.55 10.76
N THR A 348 -8.69 -11.39 9.74
CA THR A 348 -8.05 -11.20 8.44
C THR A 348 -9.09 -10.82 7.39
N ALA A 349 -8.77 -9.82 6.55
CA ALA A 349 -9.55 -9.49 5.37
C ALA A 349 -8.92 -10.13 4.12
N PRO A 350 -9.72 -10.50 3.11
CA PRO A 350 -11.18 -10.40 3.07
C PRO A 350 -11.88 -11.51 3.87
N ALA A 351 -13.04 -11.19 4.45
CA ALA A 351 -13.93 -12.16 5.09
C ALA A 351 -15.40 -11.78 4.86
N VAL A 352 -16.25 -12.78 4.62
CA VAL A 352 -17.69 -12.61 4.41
C VAL A 352 -18.46 -13.54 5.34
N PHE A 353 -19.49 -13.02 6.00
CA PHE A 353 -20.35 -13.78 6.91
C PHE A 353 -21.83 -13.64 6.53
N ILE A 354 -22.57 -14.75 6.55
CA ILE A 354 -24.02 -14.81 6.36
C ILE A 354 -24.58 -15.75 7.43
N GLY A 355 -25.46 -15.24 8.29
CA GLY A 355 -25.99 -16.04 9.40
C GLY A 355 -24.88 -16.61 10.30
N ASP A 356 -24.88 -17.93 10.46
CA ASP A 356 -23.86 -18.67 11.26
C ASP A 356 -22.69 -19.18 10.40
N GLU A 357 -22.59 -18.74 9.16
CA GLU A 357 -21.56 -19.17 8.22
C GLU A 357 -20.59 -18.05 7.87
N GLY A 358 -19.36 -18.43 7.54
CA GLY A 358 -18.31 -17.50 7.20
C GLY A 358 -17.31 -18.10 6.23
N LEU A 359 -16.78 -17.25 5.36
CA LEU A 359 -15.70 -17.56 4.45
C LEU A 359 -14.61 -16.51 4.62
N ALA A 360 -13.35 -16.93 4.71
CA ALA A 360 -12.21 -16.05 4.86
C ALA A 360 -11.00 -16.62 4.13
N GLN A 361 -10.10 -15.75 3.64
CA GLN A 361 -8.84 -16.14 3.01
C GLN A 361 -9.06 -17.16 1.87
N ASP A 362 -8.31 -18.26 1.84
CA ASP A 362 -8.33 -19.29 0.80
C ASP A 362 -9.71 -19.93 0.58
N ASP A 363 -10.57 -19.94 1.61
CA ASP A 363 -11.92 -20.50 1.51
C ASP A 363 -12.91 -19.53 0.83
N LEU A 364 -12.54 -18.25 0.68
CA LEU A 364 -13.36 -17.20 0.06
C LEU A 364 -13.03 -17.05 -1.43
N THR A 365 -13.76 -17.79 -2.25
CA THR A 365 -13.70 -17.76 -3.73
C THR A 365 -15.05 -17.32 -4.29
N SER A 366 -15.08 -16.89 -5.55
CA SER A 366 -16.34 -16.51 -6.23
C SER A 366 -17.38 -17.64 -6.20
N ARG A 367 -16.93 -18.89 -6.34
CA ARG A 367 -17.77 -20.09 -6.28
C ARG A 367 -18.30 -20.35 -4.87
N SER A 368 -17.41 -20.39 -3.87
CA SER A 368 -17.82 -20.67 -2.48
C SER A 368 -18.72 -19.57 -1.92
N LEU A 369 -18.49 -18.31 -2.32
CA LEU A 369 -19.34 -17.18 -1.98
C LEU A 369 -20.74 -17.32 -2.58
N GLU A 370 -20.86 -17.65 -3.87
CA GLU A 370 -22.16 -17.90 -4.50
C GLU A 370 -22.88 -19.10 -3.86
N GLU A 371 -22.17 -20.21 -3.58
CA GLU A 371 -22.73 -21.38 -2.91
C GLU A 371 -23.24 -21.07 -1.49
N MET A 372 -22.56 -20.19 -0.77
CA MET A 372 -23.02 -19.70 0.53
C MET A 372 -24.32 -18.89 0.38
N ILE A 373 -24.38 -17.95 -0.57
CA ILE A 373 -25.57 -17.13 -0.83
C ILE A 373 -26.77 -17.99 -1.24
N ARG A 374 -26.59 -18.96 -2.15
CA ARG A 374 -27.66 -19.83 -2.64
C ARG A 374 -28.38 -20.59 -1.52
N ARG A 375 -27.68 -20.93 -0.43
CA ARG A 375 -28.28 -21.64 0.71
C ARG A 375 -29.26 -20.79 1.50
N TYR A 376 -29.12 -19.47 1.44
CA TYR A 376 -30.01 -18.49 2.06
C TYR A 376 -31.04 -17.91 1.09
N GLU A 377 -31.09 -18.38 -0.17
CA GLU A 377 -31.96 -17.83 -1.22
C GLU A 377 -33.45 -17.88 -0.87
N GLN A 378 -33.90 -18.94 -0.17
CA GLN A 378 -35.31 -19.15 0.18
C GLN A 378 -35.68 -18.60 1.56
N GLU A 379 -34.81 -18.78 2.55
CA GLU A 379 -35.10 -18.45 3.96
C GLU A 379 -34.68 -17.02 4.33
N GLY A 380 -33.82 -16.38 3.53
CA GLY A 380 -33.15 -15.13 3.90
C GLY A 380 -32.13 -15.33 5.00
N ALA A 381 -31.46 -14.24 5.38
CA ALA A 381 -30.52 -14.23 6.51
C ALA A 381 -30.62 -12.90 7.24
N ASP A 382 -31.05 -12.93 8.49
CA ASP A 382 -31.11 -11.73 9.34
C ASP A 382 -29.71 -11.30 9.82
N ILE A 383 -29.61 -10.07 10.32
CA ILE A 383 -28.37 -9.53 10.91
C ILE A 383 -28.11 -10.22 12.26
N VAL A 384 -27.20 -11.21 12.28
CA VAL A 384 -26.89 -11.94 13.53
C VAL A 384 -26.03 -11.16 14.52
N TRP A 385 -25.47 -10.03 14.11
CA TRP A 385 -24.54 -9.22 14.90
C TRP A 385 -25.13 -7.93 15.46
N GLU A 386 -26.45 -7.77 15.54
CA GLU A 386 -27.05 -6.59 16.19
C GLU A 386 -26.75 -6.54 17.71
N GLU A 387 -26.68 -7.70 18.38
CA GLU A 387 -26.52 -7.78 19.84
C GLU A 387 -25.08 -8.06 20.31
N TRP A 388 -24.09 -8.06 19.41
CA TRP A 388 -22.70 -8.44 19.74
C TRP A 388 -22.04 -7.52 20.79
N GLU A 389 -22.57 -6.31 21.00
CA GLU A 389 -22.08 -5.33 21.97
C GLU A 389 -22.05 -5.87 23.40
N ALA A 390 -22.93 -6.82 23.74
CA ALA A 390 -22.94 -7.49 25.04
C ALA A 390 -21.70 -8.38 25.25
N ASP A 391 -21.21 -9.01 24.19
CA ASP A 391 -20.05 -9.91 24.22
C ASP A 391 -18.72 -9.19 23.96
N ARG A 392 -18.78 -7.94 23.49
CA ARG A 392 -17.63 -7.13 23.10
C ARG A 392 -16.50 -7.17 24.13
N ALA A 393 -16.80 -6.94 25.40
CA ALA A 393 -15.80 -6.88 26.46
C ALA A 393 -15.06 -8.22 26.65
N ALA A 394 -15.76 -9.34 26.51
CA ALA A 394 -15.18 -10.68 26.66
C ALA A 394 -14.31 -11.06 25.45
N VAL A 395 -14.77 -10.74 24.23
CA VAL A 395 -14.00 -10.92 23.00
C VAL A 395 -12.71 -10.09 23.06
N GLU A 396 -12.85 -8.81 23.40
CA GLU A 396 -11.75 -7.87 23.60
C GLU A 396 -10.70 -8.41 24.62
N GLU A 397 -11.12 -8.96 25.75
CA GLU A 397 -10.21 -9.56 26.73
C GLU A 397 -9.46 -10.79 26.16
N SER A 398 -10.16 -11.65 25.43
CA SER A 398 -9.56 -12.86 24.83
C SER A 398 -8.51 -12.53 23.76
N ILE A 399 -8.76 -11.49 22.94
CA ILE A 399 -7.80 -10.93 21.97
C ILE A 399 -6.55 -10.47 22.69
N VAL A 400 -6.72 -9.71 23.77
CA VAL A 400 -5.59 -9.18 24.55
C VAL A 400 -4.77 -10.32 25.15
N GLN A 401 -5.39 -11.37 25.69
CA GLN A 401 -4.64 -12.49 26.25
C GLN A 401 -3.89 -13.29 25.18
N ARG A 402 -4.47 -13.48 23.99
CA ARG A 402 -3.82 -14.13 22.84
C ARG A 402 -2.65 -13.29 22.31
N PHE A 403 -2.86 -11.98 22.21
CA PHE A 403 -1.83 -11.04 21.77
C PHE A 403 -0.70 -10.89 22.80
N LEU A 404 -1.02 -10.86 24.10
CA LEU A 404 -0.03 -10.82 25.17
C LEU A 404 0.73 -12.15 25.32
N SER A 405 0.23 -13.27 24.81
CA SER A 405 0.97 -14.53 24.86
C SER A 405 1.95 -14.68 23.69
N PHE A 406 1.56 -14.29 22.47
CA PHE A 406 2.42 -14.39 21.28
C PHE A 406 3.21 -13.11 20.96
N GLY A 407 2.61 -11.94 21.13
CA GLY A 407 3.19 -10.62 20.83
C GLY A 407 4.05 -10.04 21.96
N PHE A 408 3.71 -10.27 23.23
CA PHE A 408 4.49 -9.73 24.35
C PHE A 408 5.92 -10.27 24.39
N LEU A 409 6.10 -11.58 24.17
CA LEU A 409 7.44 -12.18 24.12
C LEU A 409 8.26 -11.59 22.95
N THR A 410 7.60 -11.33 21.83
CA THR A 410 8.18 -10.65 20.66
C THR A 410 8.57 -9.21 21.00
N ILE A 411 7.74 -8.47 21.72
CA ILE A 411 8.02 -7.09 22.18
C ILE A 411 9.20 -7.06 23.14
N LEU A 412 9.25 -7.99 24.11
CA LEU A 412 10.38 -8.11 25.04
C LEU A 412 11.67 -8.47 24.30
N GLY A 413 11.59 -9.41 23.36
CA GLY A 413 12.71 -9.83 22.52
C GLY A 413 13.21 -8.72 21.61
N ALA A 414 12.30 -7.98 20.97
CA ALA A 414 12.63 -6.84 20.12
C ALA A 414 13.30 -5.73 20.91
N GLY A 415 12.77 -5.36 22.09
CA GLY A 415 13.39 -4.37 22.97
C GLY A 415 14.79 -4.80 23.41
N LEU A 416 14.97 -6.06 23.81
CA LEU A 416 16.28 -6.59 24.21
C LEU A 416 17.29 -6.58 23.04
N LEU A 417 16.86 -7.05 21.86
CA LEU A 417 17.68 -7.09 20.66
C LEU A 417 18.13 -5.68 20.25
N ASP A 418 17.21 -4.73 20.32
CA ASP A 418 17.47 -3.32 20.04
C ASP A 418 18.43 -2.72 21.07
N GLY A 419 18.33 -3.10 22.35
CA GLY A 419 19.27 -2.66 23.41
C GLY A 419 20.71 -3.17 23.23
N VAL A 420 20.92 -4.22 22.43
CA VAL A 420 22.24 -4.83 22.13
C VAL A 420 22.77 -4.39 20.76
N ASN A 421 22.14 -3.39 20.13
CA ASN A 421 22.55 -2.95 18.80
C ASN A 421 24.01 -2.40 18.76
N PRO A 422 24.68 -2.40 17.59
CA PRO A 422 26.06 -1.95 17.45
C PRO A 422 26.34 -0.51 17.89
N CYS A 423 25.36 0.39 17.71
CA CYS A 423 25.44 1.80 18.08
C CYS A 423 25.37 1.98 19.61
N ALA A 424 24.41 1.32 20.27
CA ALA A 424 24.26 1.24 21.73
C ALA A 424 25.47 0.58 22.39
N PHE A 425 26.04 -0.44 21.75
CA PHE A 425 27.25 -1.08 22.27
C PHE A 425 28.48 -0.16 22.23
N ALA A 426 28.65 0.61 21.15
CA ALA A 426 29.73 1.59 21.03
C ALA A 426 29.62 2.71 22.08
N THR A 427 28.39 3.18 22.35
CA THR A 427 28.12 4.24 23.32
C THR A 427 28.35 3.73 24.75
N MET A 428 27.94 2.50 25.06
CA MET A 428 28.25 1.80 26.31
C MET A 428 29.77 1.71 26.55
N ILE A 429 30.54 1.23 25.57
CA ILE A 429 32.00 1.12 25.71
C ILE A 429 32.65 2.48 25.91
N PHE A 430 32.25 3.49 25.14
CA PHE A 430 32.76 4.84 25.27
C PHE A 430 32.53 5.41 26.67
N LEU A 431 31.31 5.25 27.18
CA LEU A 431 30.91 5.76 28.48
C LEU A 431 31.60 5.03 29.64
N VAL A 432 31.70 3.70 29.57
CA VAL A 432 32.46 2.89 30.54
C VAL A 432 33.95 3.26 30.51
N SER A 433 34.54 3.40 29.32
CA SER A 433 35.93 3.81 29.16
C SER A 433 36.20 5.20 29.73
N TYR A 434 35.28 6.14 29.51
CA TYR A 434 35.35 7.48 30.06
C TYR A 434 35.28 7.48 31.59
N LEU A 435 34.34 6.72 32.18
CA LEU A 435 34.19 6.61 33.64
C LEU A 435 35.42 5.94 34.28
N ALA A 436 35.99 4.91 33.64
CA ALA A 436 37.19 4.22 34.09
C ALA A 436 38.44 5.13 34.07
N LEU A 437 38.61 5.95 33.03
CA LEU A 437 39.73 6.90 32.90
C LEU A 437 39.74 7.98 34.00
N ARG A 438 38.58 8.26 34.61
CA ARG A 438 38.43 9.30 35.63
C ARG A 438 38.71 8.82 37.05
N LYS A 439 39.10 7.56 37.26
CA LYS A 439 39.34 6.95 38.59
C LYS A 439 38.20 7.18 39.59
N ARG A 440 36.98 7.45 39.11
CA ARG A 440 35.78 7.56 39.94
C ARG A 440 35.47 6.17 40.48
N LYS A 441 35.05 6.07 41.74
CA LYS A 441 34.85 4.78 42.42
C LYS A 441 33.49 4.74 43.09
N GLY A 442 32.92 3.53 43.17
CA GLY A 442 31.71 3.26 43.96
C GLY A 442 30.45 3.94 43.42
N LYS A 443 29.66 4.54 44.31
CA LYS A 443 28.30 5.03 44.04
C LYS A 443 28.22 6.12 42.96
N GLU A 444 29.29 6.89 42.76
CA GLU A 444 29.30 7.94 41.73
C GLU A 444 29.19 7.38 40.30
N ILE A 445 29.74 6.19 40.03
CA ILE A 445 29.59 5.51 38.75
C ILE A 445 28.12 5.12 38.54
N LEU A 446 27.49 4.56 39.58
CA LEU A 446 26.11 4.08 39.50
C LEU A 446 25.11 5.22 39.30
N ILE A 447 25.27 6.34 40.02
CA ILE A 447 24.40 7.52 39.87
C ILE A 447 24.57 8.15 38.49
N THR A 448 25.81 8.22 37.99
CA THR A 448 26.09 8.76 36.65
C THR A 448 25.51 7.85 35.56
N GLY A 449 25.72 6.54 35.68
CA GLY A 449 25.15 5.55 34.77
C GLY A 449 23.63 5.58 34.77
N ALA A 450 23.00 5.64 35.94
CA ALA A 450 21.55 5.75 36.08
C ALA A 450 21.01 7.03 35.42
N ALA A 451 21.70 8.16 35.55
CA ALA A 451 21.30 9.41 34.90
C ALA A 451 21.42 9.33 33.37
N PHE A 452 22.48 8.70 32.86
CA PHE A 452 22.61 8.44 31.43
C PHE A 452 21.50 7.52 30.92
N THR A 453 21.26 6.39 31.60
CA THR A 453 20.18 5.44 31.26
C THR A 453 18.80 6.09 31.32
N LEU A 454 18.55 6.97 32.30
CA LEU A 454 17.30 7.71 32.39
C LEU A 454 17.12 8.67 31.21
N GLY A 455 18.19 9.36 30.79
CA GLY A 455 18.18 10.19 29.59
C GLY A 455 17.81 9.39 28.35
N VAL A 456 18.40 8.20 28.20
CA VAL A 456 18.10 7.28 27.10
C VAL A 456 16.64 6.82 27.12
N PHE A 457 16.18 6.32 28.28
CA PHE A 457 14.83 5.84 28.49
C PHE A 457 13.77 6.90 28.17
N LEU A 458 13.93 8.13 28.69
CA LEU A 458 12.96 9.20 28.47
C LEU A 458 12.92 9.67 27.01
N THR A 459 14.05 9.66 26.30
CA THR A 459 14.07 9.98 24.86
C THR A 459 13.26 8.97 24.06
N TYR A 460 13.53 7.66 24.23
CA TYR A 460 12.81 6.64 23.49
C TYR A 460 11.31 6.63 23.87
N LEU A 461 10.98 6.70 25.16
CA LEU A 461 9.60 6.79 25.61
C LEU A 461 8.87 8.00 25.00
N GLY A 462 9.51 9.17 24.98
CA GLY A 462 8.97 10.38 24.35
C GLY A 462 8.75 10.25 22.84
N VAL A 463 9.67 9.58 22.14
CA VAL A 463 9.50 9.27 20.71
C VAL A 463 8.30 8.36 20.49
N GLY A 464 8.17 7.31 21.32
CA GLY A 464 7.08 6.33 21.21
C GLY A 464 5.69 6.91 21.47
N PHE A 465 5.56 7.86 22.41
CA PHE A 465 4.25 8.43 22.76
C PHE A 465 3.71 9.52 21.81
N GLY A 466 4.52 10.09 20.91
CA GLY A 466 3.97 11.16 20.08
C GLY A 466 4.87 11.89 19.10
N PHE A 467 6.19 11.69 19.14
CA PHE A 467 7.06 12.30 18.12
C PHE A 467 6.83 11.69 16.73
N LEU A 468 6.39 10.44 16.71
CA LEU A 468 6.18 9.60 15.53
C LEU A 468 5.02 10.07 14.61
N ARG A 469 3.86 10.49 15.16
CA ARG A 469 2.74 11.00 14.34
C ARG A 469 3.08 12.28 13.58
N PHE A 470 3.95 13.10 14.15
CA PHE A 470 4.46 14.32 13.49
C PHE A 470 5.46 13.97 12.38
N LEU A 471 6.28 12.93 12.58
CA LEU A 471 7.22 12.45 11.57
C LEU A 471 6.52 11.70 10.43
N THR A 472 5.49 10.88 10.67
CA THR A 472 4.80 10.15 9.60
C THR A 472 3.86 11.02 8.76
N ALA A 473 3.46 12.20 9.25
CA ALA A 473 2.61 13.15 8.51
C ALA A 473 3.37 13.98 7.45
N LEU A 474 4.70 13.90 7.40
CA LEU A 474 5.52 14.66 6.47
C LEU A 474 5.98 13.76 5.30
N PRO A 475 5.41 13.90 4.09
CA PRO A 475 5.84 13.10 2.93
C PRO A 475 7.33 13.30 2.57
N ALA A 476 7.94 14.42 3.00
CA ALA A 476 9.37 14.69 2.87
C ALA A 476 10.27 13.70 3.64
N LEU A 477 9.75 13.00 4.66
CA LEU A 477 10.56 12.08 5.46
C LEU A 477 10.94 10.79 4.74
N HIS A 478 10.17 10.33 3.74
CA HIS A 478 10.59 9.21 2.88
C HIS A 478 11.81 9.58 2.03
N ILE A 479 11.87 10.81 1.53
CA ILE A 479 13.03 11.31 0.77
C ILE A 479 14.23 11.50 1.71
N ILE A 480 14.02 12.14 2.86
CA ILE A 480 15.07 12.40 3.86
C ILE A 480 15.64 11.08 4.41
N SER A 481 14.78 10.09 4.69
CA SER A 481 15.23 8.79 5.17
C SER A 481 16.13 8.12 4.14
N ARG A 482 15.77 8.06 2.84
CA ARG A 482 16.64 7.50 1.79
C ARG A 482 18.05 8.11 1.79
N TYR A 483 18.15 9.43 1.91
CA TYR A 483 19.45 10.12 2.01
C TYR A 483 20.19 9.81 3.32
N LEU A 484 19.49 9.73 4.45
CA LEU A 484 20.06 9.34 5.74
C LEU A 484 20.59 7.90 5.71
N TYR A 485 19.81 6.94 5.20
CA TYR A 485 20.22 5.54 5.05
C TYR A 485 21.47 5.42 4.16
N GLY A 486 21.49 6.13 3.03
CA GLY A 486 22.68 6.21 2.17
C GLY A 486 23.89 6.81 2.89
N ALA A 487 23.70 7.90 3.63
CA ALA A 487 24.77 8.52 4.42
C ALA A 487 25.30 7.59 5.52
N PHE A 488 24.44 6.87 6.24
CA PHE A 488 24.84 5.90 7.26
C PHE A 488 25.50 4.66 6.67
N ALA A 489 25.06 4.19 5.51
CA ALA A 489 25.72 3.09 4.79
C ALA A 489 27.15 3.49 4.40
N ILE A 490 27.33 4.70 3.83
CA ILE A 490 28.66 5.24 3.50
C ILE A 490 29.51 5.40 4.76
N LEU A 491 28.96 5.94 5.84
CA LEU A 491 29.66 6.05 7.12
C LEU A 491 30.10 4.68 7.64
N CYS A 492 29.22 3.66 7.59
CA CYS A 492 29.57 2.29 7.98
C CYS A 492 30.69 1.72 7.11
N LEU A 493 30.70 1.95 5.79
CA LEU A 493 31.80 1.55 4.92
C LEU A 493 33.12 2.25 5.28
N LEU A 494 33.09 3.53 5.61
CA LEU A 494 34.27 4.27 6.08
C LEU A 494 34.79 3.74 7.42
N LEU A 495 33.89 3.44 8.36
CA LEU A 495 34.22 2.85 9.66
C LEU A 495 34.73 1.41 9.52
N ALA A 496 34.16 0.62 8.61
CA ALA A 496 34.61 -0.72 8.26
C ALA A 496 36.02 -0.68 7.69
N TRP A 497 36.27 0.20 6.72
CA TRP A 497 37.58 0.42 6.13
C TRP A 497 38.62 0.81 7.19
N GLY A 498 38.31 1.80 8.02
CA GLY A 498 39.19 2.21 9.11
C GLY A 498 39.44 1.08 10.12
N SER A 499 38.42 0.30 10.48
CA SER A 499 38.54 -0.83 11.40
C SER A 499 39.37 -1.97 10.81
N PHE A 500 39.27 -2.20 9.50
CA PHE A 500 40.09 -3.18 8.79
C PHE A 500 41.57 -2.73 8.68
N MET A 501 41.81 -1.44 8.46
CA MET A 501 43.16 -0.87 8.53
C MET A 501 43.75 -0.99 9.94
N ASP A 502 42.95 -0.75 10.97
CA ASP A 502 43.34 -0.96 12.36
C ASP A 502 43.60 -2.43 12.68
N TYR A 503 42.83 -3.38 12.11
CA TYR A 503 43.11 -4.81 12.20
C TYR A 503 44.50 -5.14 11.64
N ARG A 504 44.82 -4.63 10.45
CA ARG A 504 46.16 -4.81 9.84
C ARG A 504 47.26 -4.26 10.75
N LYS A 505 47.08 -3.05 11.29
CA LYS A 505 48.06 -2.42 12.20
C LYS A 505 48.19 -3.16 13.53
N ALA A 506 47.08 -3.65 14.09
CA ALA A 506 47.06 -4.44 15.32
C ALA A 506 47.78 -5.78 15.14
N ARG A 507 47.62 -6.45 13.98
CA ARG A 507 48.36 -7.67 13.63
C ARG A 507 49.87 -7.44 13.48
N GLN A 508 50.27 -6.20 13.17
CA GLN A 508 51.67 -5.77 13.09
C GLN A 508 52.24 -5.27 14.43
N GLY A 509 51.49 -5.34 15.53
CA GLY A 509 51.90 -4.86 16.85
C GLY A 509 51.89 -3.33 17.01
N ARG A 510 51.41 -2.59 16.01
CA ARG A 510 51.38 -1.11 16.01
C ARG A 510 50.07 -0.57 16.59
N LEU A 511 49.82 -0.87 17.86
CA LEU A 511 48.60 -0.43 18.55
C LEU A 511 48.54 1.11 18.71
N GLU A 512 49.69 1.79 18.69
CA GLU A 512 49.77 3.25 18.81
C GLU A 512 49.43 4.02 17.52
N ASP A 513 49.37 3.34 16.37
CA ASP A 513 49.15 3.98 15.06
C ASP A 513 47.73 3.80 14.49
N MET A 514 46.80 3.28 15.30
CA MET A 514 45.41 3.06 14.88
C MET A 514 44.73 4.38 14.45
N SER A 515 44.02 4.32 13.32
CA SER A 515 43.40 5.44 12.62
C SER A 515 42.06 5.86 13.25
N LEU A 516 41.30 4.90 13.82
CA LEU A 516 40.10 5.20 14.61
C LEU A 516 40.47 5.44 16.06
N LYS A 517 41.17 6.56 16.29
CA LYS A 517 41.35 7.14 17.62
C LYS A 517 40.54 8.42 17.71
N LEU A 518 39.97 8.69 18.89
CA LEU A 518 39.33 9.97 19.17
C LEU A 518 40.32 11.10 18.82
N PRO A 519 39.95 12.08 17.96
CA PRO A 519 40.86 13.13 17.52
C PRO A 519 41.51 13.84 18.71
N ASP A 520 42.79 14.16 18.63
CA ASP A 520 43.50 14.81 19.74
C ASP A 520 42.85 16.14 20.14
N ARG A 521 42.18 16.81 19.20
CA ARG A 521 41.36 18.01 19.48
C ARG A 521 40.13 17.71 20.34
N LEU A 522 39.42 16.60 20.12
CA LEU A 522 38.31 16.17 20.98
C LEU A 522 38.81 15.70 22.36
N ARG A 523 39.96 15.01 22.37
CA ARG A 523 40.66 14.59 23.59
C ARG A 523 41.16 15.78 24.41
N ASN A 524 41.57 16.87 23.76
CA ASN A 524 42.06 18.07 24.42
C ASN A 524 40.94 19.06 24.76
N TRP A 525 39.88 19.14 23.94
CA TRP A 525 38.66 19.89 24.25
C TRP A 525 37.92 19.26 25.43
N SER A 526 37.88 17.92 25.50
CA SER A 526 37.40 17.23 26.70
C SER A 526 38.28 17.58 27.90
N LYS A 527 39.61 17.48 27.82
CA LYS A 527 40.53 17.94 28.90
C LYS A 527 40.34 19.42 29.31
N ALA A 528 39.87 20.30 28.43
CA ALA A 528 39.60 21.71 28.71
C ALA A 528 38.26 21.94 29.44
N LEU A 529 37.22 21.16 29.10
CA LEU A 529 35.95 21.10 29.86
C LEU A 529 36.12 20.49 31.27
N ILE A 530 37.34 20.01 31.55
CA ILE A 530 37.77 19.21 32.69
C ILE A 530 38.69 20.02 33.63
N ARG A 531 38.77 21.36 33.51
CA ARG A 531 39.45 22.15 34.54
C ARG A 531 38.64 22.11 35.85
N GLU A 532 39.36 21.83 36.94
CA GLU A 532 38.87 21.60 38.31
C GLU A 532 37.70 22.51 38.72
N GLY A 533 36.59 21.92 39.17
CA GLY A 533 35.52 22.67 39.85
C GLY A 533 34.07 22.24 39.59
N SER A 534 33.77 21.33 38.66
CA SER A 534 32.38 20.89 38.44
C SER A 534 31.92 19.89 39.50
N GLY A 535 31.09 20.34 40.44
CA GLY A 535 30.50 19.51 41.49
C GLY A 535 29.71 18.31 40.95
N ALA A 536 29.51 17.28 41.79
CA ALA A 536 28.86 16.01 41.41
C ALA A 536 27.52 16.19 40.68
N ARG A 537 26.74 17.22 41.01
CA ARG A 537 25.46 17.55 40.36
C ARG A 537 25.58 17.93 38.88
N ASN A 538 26.61 18.70 38.50
CA ASN A 538 26.82 19.10 37.11
C ASN A 538 27.19 17.91 36.23
N PHE A 539 27.79 16.88 36.84
CA PHE A 539 28.21 15.67 36.14
C PHE A 539 27.05 14.70 35.87
N VAL A 540 26.16 14.54 36.83
CA VAL A 540 24.90 13.80 36.68
C VAL A 540 24.06 14.42 35.56
N LEU A 541 23.92 15.75 35.59
CA LEU A 541 23.21 16.48 34.54
C LEU A 541 23.88 16.33 33.17
N ALA A 542 25.21 16.46 33.09
CA ALA A 542 25.94 16.27 31.84
C ALA A 542 25.76 14.86 31.26
N SER A 543 25.68 13.85 32.12
CA SER A 543 25.51 12.45 31.70
C SER A 543 24.08 12.16 31.24
N PHE A 544 23.08 12.78 31.88
CA PHE A 544 21.70 12.76 31.40
C PHE A 544 21.58 13.39 30.01
N VAL A 545 22.13 14.59 29.82
CA VAL A 545 22.12 15.29 28.51
C VAL A 545 22.89 14.51 27.45
N LEU A 546 24.00 13.87 27.82
CA LEU A 546 24.73 12.99 26.93
C LEU A 546 23.88 11.78 26.51
N GLY A 547 23.17 11.14 27.44
CA GLY A 547 22.25 10.04 27.15
C GLY A 547 21.12 10.44 26.20
N PHE A 548 20.53 11.62 26.42
CA PHE A 548 19.53 12.19 25.53
C PHE A 548 20.07 12.39 24.10
N GLY A 549 21.22 13.08 23.96
CA GLY A 549 21.80 13.40 22.66
C GLY A 549 22.28 12.15 21.89
N VAL A 550 22.83 11.17 22.61
CA VAL A 550 23.23 9.88 22.03
C VAL A 550 22.01 9.12 21.52
N SER A 551 20.91 9.11 22.26
CA SER A 551 19.68 8.40 21.86
C SER A 551 19.07 8.94 20.56
N ILE A 552 19.14 10.25 20.33
CA ILE A 552 18.69 10.86 19.06
C ILE A 552 19.51 10.32 17.88
N ILE A 553 20.82 10.14 18.07
CA ILE A 553 21.71 9.60 17.04
C ILE A 553 21.47 8.10 16.87
N GLU A 554 21.27 7.36 17.97
CA GLU A 554 20.98 5.93 17.94
C GLU A 554 19.65 5.60 17.25
N MET A 555 18.67 6.51 17.29
CA MET A 555 17.38 6.37 16.60
C MET A 555 17.54 6.10 15.09
N ALA A 556 18.64 6.54 14.49
CA ALA A 556 18.94 6.21 13.09
C ALA A 556 19.33 4.74 12.87
N CYS A 557 19.95 4.09 13.86
CA CYS A 557 20.31 2.68 13.82
C CYS A 557 19.15 1.78 14.29
N THR A 558 18.36 2.24 15.27
CA THR A 558 17.35 1.45 15.99
C THR A 558 15.92 1.68 15.50
N GLY A 559 15.69 2.79 14.80
CA GLY A 559 14.39 3.16 14.25
C GLY A 559 13.75 2.07 13.40
N GLN A 560 14.53 1.20 12.77
CA GLN A 560 13.98 0.13 11.92
C GLN A 560 13.34 -1.03 12.70
N VAL A 561 13.73 -1.25 13.96
CA VAL A 561 13.07 -2.22 14.85
C VAL A 561 12.03 -1.51 15.70
N TYR A 562 12.37 -0.31 16.18
CA TYR A 562 11.52 0.48 17.07
C TYR A 562 10.26 1.01 16.39
N LEU A 563 10.37 1.56 15.17
CA LEU A 563 9.28 2.23 14.46
C LEU A 563 8.19 1.25 14.01
N PRO A 564 8.49 0.09 13.36
CA PRO A 564 7.45 -0.87 12.99
C PRO A 564 6.78 -1.50 14.20
N THR A 565 7.53 -1.78 15.27
CA THR A 565 6.97 -2.31 16.52
C THR A 565 6.00 -1.31 17.16
N ILE A 566 6.33 -0.01 17.17
CA ILE A 566 5.44 1.02 17.68
C ILE A 566 4.23 1.24 16.77
N ILE A 567 4.41 1.28 15.45
CA ILE A 567 3.29 1.43 14.50
C ILE A 567 2.33 0.24 14.63
N PHE A 568 2.85 -0.96 14.77
CA PHE A 568 2.07 -2.17 15.01
C PHE A 568 1.28 -2.07 16.34
N VAL A 569 1.93 -1.62 17.42
CA VAL A 569 1.30 -1.50 18.75
C VAL A 569 0.32 -0.30 18.83
N LEU A 570 0.56 0.81 18.12
CA LEU A 570 -0.28 2.02 18.11
C LEU A 570 -1.32 2.05 16.98
N GLY A 571 -1.23 1.15 16.01
CA GLY A 571 -2.08 1.09 14.83
C GLY A 571 -3.54 0.74 15.12
N ASN A 572 -3.82 0.16 16.30
CA ASN A 572 -5.17 -0.22 16.73
C ASN A 572 -5.76 0.82 17.72
N PRO A 573 -6.74 1.65 17.29
CA PRO A 573 -7.23 2.80 18.07
C PRO A 573 -7.96 2.47 19.38
N GLN A 574 -8.52 1.27 19.52
CA GLN A 574 -9.30 0.84 20.69
C GLN A 574 -8.43 0.50 21.93
N TRP A 575 -7.10 0.45 21.79
CA TRP A 575 -6.21 -0.21 22.78
C TRP A 575 -5.09 0.67 23.37
N ARG A 576 -5.27 1.99 23.40
CA ARG A 576 -4.22 2.96 23.82
C ARG A 576 -3.64 2.72 25.22
N ALA A 577 -4.42 2.18 26.16
CA ALA A 577 -3.95 1.87 27.51
C ALA A 577 -2.97 0.68 27.54
N ASN A 578 -3.26 -0.41 26.83
CA ASN A 578 -2.38 -1.59 26.76
C ASN A 578 -1.16 -1.34 25.86
N ALA A 579 -1.33 -0.53 24.81
CA ALA A 579 -0.22 -0.06 23.98
C ALA A 579 0.84 0.72 24.78
N SER A 580 0.41 1.51 25.76
CA SER A 580 1.32 2.24 26.65
C SER A 580 2.15 1.32 27.54
N LEU A 581 1.57 0.21 28.01
CA LEU A 581 2.25 -0.81 28.82
C LEU A 581 3.23 -1.63 27.98
N ALA A 582 2.85 -2.01 26.76
CA ALA A 582 3.73 -2.68 25.80
C ALA A 582 4.93 -1.81 25.43
N LEU A 583 4.72 -0.52 25.15
CA LEU A 583 5.78 0.45 24.90
C LEU A 583 6.72 0.58 26.10
N LEU A 584 6.17 0.62 27.32
CA LEU A 584 6.96 0.67 28.54
C LEU A 584 7.80 -0.60 28.71
N ALA A 585 7.22 -1.78 28.50
CA ALA A 585 7.90 -3.07 28.58
C ALA A 585 9.05 -3.17 27.56
N TYR A 586 8.82 -2.75 26.30
CA TYR A 586 9.86 -2.63 25.29
C TYR A 586 11.01 -1.75 25.77
N ASN A 587 10.70 -0.53 26.24
CA ASN A 587 11.70 0.45 26.67
C ASN A 587 12.51 -0.03 27.88
N ILE A 588 11.88 -0.79 28.79
CA ILE A 588 12.58 -1.43 29.92
C ILE A 588 13.57 -2.50 29.41
N MET A 589 13.14 -3.35 28.48
CA MET A 589 14.03 -4.37 27.90
C MET A 589 15.17 -3.75 27.08
N PHE A 590 14.90 -2.63 26.41
CA PHE A 590 15.90 -1.85 25.68
C PHE A 590 17.01 -1.29 26.58
N ILE A 591 16.67 -0.75 27.75
CA ILE A 591 17.69 -0.23 28.69
C ILE A 591 18.35 -1.31 29.55
N LEU A 592 17.82 -2.54 29.57
CA LEU A 592 18.31 -3.62 30.41
C LEU A 592 19.81 -3.93 30.19
N PRO A 593 20.32 -4.08 28.95
CA PRO A 593 21.75 -4.28 28.71
C PRO A 593 22.63 -3.18 29.29
N LEU A 594 22.19 -1.93 29.21
CA LEU A 594 22.91 -0.76 29.74
C LEU A 594 22.99 -0.80 31.27
N VAL A 595 21.88 -1.14 31.94
CA VAL A 595 21.84 -1.34 33.40
C VAL A 595 22.77 -2.48 33.84
N VAL A 596 22.78 -3.58 33.09
CA VAL A 596 23.66 -4.73 33.35
C VAL A 596 25.14 -4.32 33.24
N VAL A 597 25.52 -3.60 32.20
CA VAL A 597 26.91 -3.13 32.00
C VAL A 597 27.37 -2.22 33.14
N PHE A 598 26.56 -1.24 33.56
CA PHE A 598 26.93 -0.38 34.70
C PHE A 598 27.05 -1.14 36.01
N SER A 599 26.19 -2.14 36.22
CA SER A 599 26.25 -3.02 37.39
C SER A 599 27.56 -3.82 37.39
N MET A 600 27.97 -4.40 36.26
CA MET A 600 29.24 -5.12 36.11
C MET A 600 30.46 -4.21 36.37
N VAL A 601 30.43 -2.96 35.92
CA VAL A 601 31.49 -1.98 36.18
C VAL A 601 31.54 -1.60 37.66
N TYR A 602 30.39 -1.47 38.32
CA TYR A 602 30.30 -1.17 39.75
C TYR A 602 30.85 -2.30 40.64
N TYR A 603 30.51 -3.56 40.35
CA TYR A 603 30.98 -4.73 41.11
C TYR A 603 32.43 -5.13 40.81
N GLY A 604 33.12 -4.40 39.91
CA GLY A 604 34.57 -4.45 39.84
C GLY A 604 35.13 -5.58 38.98
N THR A 605 34.47 -5.95 37.89
CA THR A 605 35.15 -6.64 36.78
C THR A 605 36.37 -5.79 36.43
N THR A 606 37.56 -6.30 36.73
CA THR A 606 38.76 -5.47 36.87
C THR A 606 39.04 -4.84 35.51
N SER A 607 38.92 -3.51 35.41
CA SER A 607 39.21 -2.74 34.20
C SER A 607 40.55 -3.17 33.56
N GLN A 608 41.55 -3.53 34.37
CA GLN A 608 42.82 -4.08 33.89
C GLN A 608 42.75 -5.46 33.22
N GLN A 609 41.94 -6.40 33.72
CA GLN A 609 41.79 -7.73 33.12
C GLN A 609 41.00 -7.66 31.82
N LEU A 610 39.94 -6.85 31.77
CA LEU A 610 39.17 -6.61 30.57
C LEU A 610 40.02 -5.86 29.52
N VAL A 611 40.78 -4.83 29.93
CA VAL A 611 41.72 -4.11 29.05
C VAL A 611 42.83 -5.04 28.56
N ASN A 612 43.40 -5.91 29.40
CA ASN A 612 44.43 -6.87 28.99
C ASN A 612 43.90 -7.98 28.07
N TRP A 613 42.67 -8.43 28.29
CA TRP A 613 41.99 -9.35 27.39
C TRP A 613 41.67 -8.67 26.06
N MET A 614 41.20 -7.42 26.07
CA MET A 614 40.93 -6.61 24.89
C MET A 614 42.19 -6.28 24.10
N THR A 615 43.32 -5.95 24.74
CA THR A 615 44.59 -5.68 24.04
C THR A 615 45.13 -6.93 23.35
N ARG A 616 45.01 -8.10 23.99
CA ARG A 616 45.39 -9.38 23.37
C ARG A 616 44.51 -9.77 22.18
N HIS A 617 43.21 -9.46 22.24
CA HIS A 617 42.27 -9.77 21.18
C HIS A 617 41.96 -8.58 20.26
N THR A 618 42.74 -7.50 20.31
CA THR A 618 42.43 -6.26 19.57
C THR A 618 42.32 -6.51 18.08
N ALA A 619 43.17 -7.36 17.51
CA ALA A 619 43.08 -7.73 16.10
C ALA A 619 41.74 -8.45 15.79
N GLY A 620 41.35 -9.43 16.60
CA GLY A 620 40.07 -10.14 16.44
C GLY A 620 38.87 -9.22 16.60
N VAL A 621 38.89 -8.34 17.61
CA VAL A 621 37.83 -7.34 17.83
C VAL A 621 37.72 -6.38 16.65
N LYS A 622 38.85 -5.87 16.13
CA LYS A 622 38.86 -4.94 14.99
C LYS A 622 38.35 -5.57 13.70
N LEU A 623 38.71 -6.84 13.47
CA LEU A 623 38.19 -7.61 12.34
C LEU A 623 36.68 -7.86 12.48
N GLY A 624 36.22 -8.25 13.68
CA GLY A 624 34.80 -8.42 13.98
C GLY A 624 33.99 -7.14 13.79
N THR A 625 34.49 -5.99 14.27
CA THR A 625 33.84 -4.69 14.06
C THR A 625 33.82 -4.28 12.59
N ALA A 626 34.87 -4.60 11.83
CA ALA A 626 34.90 -4.32 10.39
C ALA A 626 33.83 -5.15 9.66
N LEU A 627 33.75 -6.46 9.97
CA LEU A 627 32.73 -7.35 9.40
C LEU A 627 31.32 -6.89 9.74
N LEU A 628 31.08 -6.51 10.99
CA LEU A 628 29.80 -5.98 11.45
C LEU A 628 29.38 -4.72 10.66
N PHE A 629 30.28 -3.75 10.49
CA PHE A 629 29.99 -2.55 9.71
C PHE A 629 29.76 -2.83 8.22
N VAL A 630 30.43 -3.84 7.63
CA VAL A 630 30.16 -4.27 6.25
C VAL A 630 28.77 -4.88 6.12
N LEU A 631 28.39 -5.79 7.04
CA LEU A 631 27.06 -6.39 7.03
C LEU A 631 25.97 -5.34 7.22
N LEU A 632 26.17 -4.40 8.15
CA LEU A 632 25.24 -3.32 8.41
C LEU A 632 25.15 -2.35 7.23
N ALA A 633 26.27 -2.03 6.57
CA ALA A 633 26.26 -1.24 5.33
C ALA A 633 25.54 -1.95 4.18
N GLY A 634 25.72 -3.26 4.02
CA GLY A 634 25.02 -4.05 3.01
C GLY A 634 23.52 -4.08 3.24
N TRP A 635 23.11 -4.26 4.50
CA TRP A 635 21.69 -4.23 4.88
C TRP A 635 21.07 -2.84 4.66
N LEU A 636 21.71 -1.77 5.16
CA LEU A 636 21.25 -0.38 4.93
C LEU A 636 21.20 -0.04 3.43
N GLY A 637 22.16 -0.55 2.65
CA GLY A 637 22.20 -0.36 1.20
C GLY A 637 21.07 -1.08 0.47
N HIS A 638 20.75 -2.32 0.86
CA HIS A 638 19.60 -3.05 0.34
C HIS A 638 18.30 -2.30 0.63
N SER A 639 18.12 -1.80 1.86
CA SER A 639 16.96 -0.99 2.23
C SER A 639 16.78 0.25 1.34
N VAL A 640 17.87 0.91 0.91
CA VAL A 640 17.83 2.08 0.00
C VAL A 640 17.41 1.73 -1.43
N ILE A 641 17.63 0.48 -1.85
CA ILE A 641 17.26 -0.03 -3.18
C ILE A 641 15.81 -0.51 -3.21
N THR A 642 15.34 -1.06 -2.09
CA THR A 642 13.95 -1.54 -1.93
C THR A 642 12.95 -0.44 -1.55
N PHE A 643 13.42 0.76 -1.19
CA PHE A 643 12.64 1.99 -1.09
C PHE A 643 12.47 2.62 -2.48
#